data_AF-A0A9R1XRX8-F1
#
_entry.id   AF-A0A9R1XRX8-F1
#
_cell.length_a   1.000
_cell.length_b   1.000
_cell.length_c   1.000
_cell.angle_alpha   90.00
_cell.angle_beta   90.00
_cell.angle_gamma   90.00
#
_symmetry.space_group_name_H-M   'P 1'
#
loop_
_entity.id
_entity.type
_entity.pdbx_description
1 polymer ?
#
loop_
_entity_poly.entity_id
_entity_poly.type
_entity_poly.pdbx_seq_one_letter_code
_entity_poly.pdbx_strand_id
1 'polypeptide(L)'
;MNPVHQLSENTDFEDIFDVGYFIESLRDEVRIVKRLPKRFSRKYGFQPLEMPPVSWSSEKYYLEQIMKVGRVQEALGSKEGHSMLRSHPLLMVPFLVVFLYLQAAIIVAWKDSNDPLLQALNDKDVQAELLSVFITWSSLRFLKALLDVVMQYKLASRETSFWLGVRMALKIIVSIVWITVFATLYARIWSQKKKDMGWSDNTTKEIIIFLKTVFVFIIPQVLAPVLFIFPIPSVLIETTNRRIFYTITWWFQTRAFLGRGLKEGWVDKMKYYVFWIMVLATKFCFSYFLQIKPMMHPTKDLLHHSNITYEWHQFFTKSNRFAVGLIWLPVVLIYLMDLQIWYSIYSSFVGAGIGLFSHLGEIHNMQQLKLRFQFFAGAIRYNLMPVELSLVPSNLIQTQWGMARDRFHRLRLRYGLDLPFKKLESNEVEAFKFAATWNEIIFNFREEDIVSDEEVELLEMPQDTWKGRVLRWPCFLLSKELYLAINQAKELADARDEWLWHKIQKNEYRRCSVIETYDSVKKLLLSIVEDETQEITILTKLFEEIENSIDIHMFTNTFNMSVLPIIHEKLVALVELIINSRKDFEKVDNTLQELYEIFIRDFIKKKRTIKKLIEDGLVPDSWLLSGAGSWRLFLENVVRLPDPSDEVFYRHARGLHMILTSPDLLNNIPVNIEARRRLAFFSNSLFMNIPHAPVVEKMMTFSVLTPYYNEDVVYQKEQLVTENEDGVSILYYLQTVYADEWANFLQRMRREGLVSEDELWTTKLRELRLWASYRGQTLARTVRGMMCNSRALWKLNLFDAASEENIRTDGVDALERRHKRGMEMIKYTYIVACQIYGTQKEKKDPNAIEISYLMMANKALRVAYVDEVRTRVGTDYYFVLVKYDWTLEREVEIYRIQLSGPLKLGGGKPENQNHALIFTRGDAVQTIDMNQDNYFEEALKMRNLLEELKVSYGIHKPQILGVREHIFTGSVSSLAWFMSAQETSFVTLGQRVLANPLKIRFHYGHPDVFDRFWFLTRGGISKASKLINLSEDIFAGFNCTLRGGNVTHHEYIQVGKGRDVGLNQVSMFEAKVASGNGEQVLSRDVYRLGHRLDFFRMLSFFYTTVGFFFNTMMISLAVYAFLWSRLYLALSGVENVVADNANTTNALATILNQQFLAHDFRKHS
;
A
#
# COMPACT_ATOMS: atom_id res chain seq x y z
N MET A 1 -60.46 3.58 18.59
CA MET A 1 -61.83 4.01 18.22
C MET A 1 -61.78 4.50 16.79
N ASN A 2 -62.52 3.80 15.91
CA ASN A 2 -62.80 4.05 14.49
C ASN A 2 -61.67 4.00 13.44
N PRO A 3 -61.98 3.48 12.22
CA PRO A 3 -61.25 2.36 11.65
C PRO A 3 -60.65 2.66 10.26
N VAL A 4 -59.80 1.73 9.83
CA VAL A 4 -59.33 1.52 8.45
C VAL A 4 -60.47 1.73 7.45
N HIS A 5 -60.32 2.70 6.56
CA HIS A 5 -61.08 2.79 5.31
C HIS A 5 -60.17 3.22 4.16
N GLN A 6 -60.09 2.34 3.16
CA GLN A 6 -59.88 2.60 1.74
C GLN A 6 -58.58 3.32 1.33
N LEU A 7 -57.55 2.52 1.05
CA LEU A 7 -56.57 2.83 0.01
C LEU A 7 -57.33 2.91 -1.33
N SER A 8 -57.60 4.14 -1.78
CA SER A 8 -58.05 4.43 -3.13
C SER A 8 -56.89 4.25 -4.12
N GLU A 9 -57.22 3.83 -5.33
CA GLU A 9 -56.30 3.45 -6.43
C GLU A 9 -55.43 4.59 -7.01
N ASN A 10 -55.16 5.68 -6.29
CA ASN A 10 -54.27 6.76 -6.76
C ASN A 10 -53.42 7.30 -5.61
N THR A 11 -52.38 6.56 -5.20
CA THR A 11 -51.26 7.12 -4.43
C THR A 11 -50.11 7.35 -5.41
N ASP A 12 -49.78 8.61 -5.67
CA ASP A 12 -48.64 8.96 -6.53
C ASP A 12 -47.35 8.88 -5.70
N PHE A 13 -46.21 8.66 -6.38
CA PHE A 13 -44.90 8.51 -5.74
C PHE A 13 -44.52 9.68 -4.81
N GLU A 14 -45.09 10.87 -5.05
CA GLU A 14 -44.92 12.06 -4.21
C GLU A 14 -45.55 11.93 -2.80
N ASP A 15 -46.50 11.00 -2.60
CA ASP A 15 -47.14 10.75 -1.29
C ASP A 15 -46.28 9.88 -0.35
N ILE A 16 -45.28 9.18 -0.91
CA ILE A 16 -44.39 8.24 -0.21
C ILE A 16 -42.98 8.81 -0.08
N PHE A 17 -42.59 9.73 -0.98
CA PHE A 17 -41.25 10.26 -1.11
C PHE A 17 -41.26 11.79 -1.20
N ASP A 18 -40.57 12.47 -0.27
CA ASP A 18 -40.45 13.93 -0.28
C ASP A 18 -39.48 14.37 -1.38
N VAL A 19 -40.03 14.55 -2.58
CA VAL A 19 -39.32 15.05 -3.77
C VAL A 19 -38.73 16.44 -3.53
N GLY A 20 -39.31 17.24 -2.62
CA GLY A 20 -38.80 18.55 -2.25
C GLY A 20 -37.46 18.43 -1.52
N TYR A 21 -37.42 17.60 -0.47
CA TYR A 21 -36.20 17.30 0.28
C TYR A 21 -35.10 16.70 -0.62
N PHE A 22 -35.47 15.78 -1.51
CA PHE A 22 -34.51 15.18 -2.46
C PHE A 22 -33.90 16.23 -3.41
N ILE A 23 -34.72 17.12 -3.99
CA ILE A 23 -34.25 18.18 -4.88
C ILE A 23 -33.37 19.20 -4.12
N GLU A 24 -33.74 19.58 -2.89
CA GLU A 24 -32.92 20.48 -2.08
C GLU A 24 -31.58 19.86 -1.68
N SER A 25 -31.56 18.56 -1.33
CA SER A 25 -30.33 17.86 -0.93
C SER A 25 -29.26 17.78 -2.03
N LEU A 26 -29.67 17.90 -3.30
CA LEU A 26 -28.80 17.81 -4.47
C LEU A 26 -28.63 19.15 -5.21
N ARG A 27 -29.16 20.25 -4.64
CA ARG A 27 -29.27 21.56 -5.29
C ARG A 27 -27.93 22.14 -5.73
N ASP A 28 -26.87 21.86 -4.97
CA ASP A 28 -25.53 22.39 -5.22
C ASP A 28 -24.71 21.52 -6.20
N GLU A 29 -25.18 20.30 -6.50
CA GLU A 29 -24.48 19.33 -7.35
C GLU A 29 -25.15 19.14 -8.72
N VAL A 30 -26.49 19.17 -8.79
CA VAL A 30 -27.24 18.89 -10.02
C VAL A 30 -28.50 19.75 -10.11
N ARG A 31 -28.76 20.35 -11.29
CA ARG A 31 -29.99 21.12 -11.53
C ARG A 31 -31.17 20.21 -11.89
N ILE A 32 -31.91 19.78 -10.86
CA ILE A 32 -33.10 18.92 -11.02
C ILE A 32 -34.34 19.78 -11.31
N VAL A 33 -35.08 19.45 -12.38
CA VAL A 33 -36.29 20.18 -12.79
C VAL A 33 -37.51 19.28 -12.59
N LYS A 34 -38.49 19.69 -11.78
CA LYS A 34 -39.73 18.93 -11.53
C LYS A 34 -40.53 18.62 -12.80
N ARG A 35 -40.33 19.40 -13.87
CA ARG A 35 -40.97 19.19 -15.17
C ARG A 35 -40.04 19.64 -16.29
N LEU A 36 -40.01 18.87 -17.37
CA LEU A 36 -39.29 19.22 -18.59
C LEU A 36 -39.73 20.61 -19.10
N PRO A 37 -38.79 21.54 -19.37
CA PRO A 37 -39.09 22.83 -19.97
C PRO A 37 -39.90 22.68 -21.25
N LYS A 38 -40.86 23.59 -21.51
CA LYS A 38 -41.80 23.49 -22.66
C LYS A 38 -41.10 23.31 -24.02
N ARG A 39 -39.86 23.80 -24.19
CA ARG A 39 -39.04 23.63 -25.40
C ARG A 39 -38.63 22.17 -25.70
N PHE A 40 -38.73 21.26 -24.72
CA PHE A 40 -38.42 19.83 -24.85
C PHE A 40 -39.68 18.95 -24.79
N SER A 41 -40.86 19.56 -24.98
CA SER A 41 -42.12 18.84 -25.10
C SER A 41 -42.24 18.16 -26.47
N ARG A 42 -42.85 16.96 -26.50
CA ARG A 42 -43.20 16.23 -27.74
C ARG A 42 -43.96 17.11 -28.76
N LYS A 43 -44.66 18.16 -28.30
CA LYS A 43 -45.40 19.12 -29.15
C LYS A 43 -44.49 20.00 -30.03
N TYR A 44 -43.21 20.15 -29.70
CA TYR A 44 -42.23 20.97 -30.45
C TYR A 44 -41.17 20.13 -31.20
N GLY A 45 -41.47 18.86 -31.50
CA GLY A 45 -40.60 18.01 -32.30
C GLY A 45 -39.46 17.33 -31.54
N PHE A 46 -39.39 17.49 -30.21
CA PHE A 46 -38.44 16.77 -29.38
C PHE A 46 -39.01 15.39 -29.01
N GLN A 47 -38.47 14.31 -29.59
CA GLN A 47 -38.70 12.95 -29.14
C GLN A 47 -37.67 12.62 -28.04
N PRO A 48 -38.05 12.56 -26.76
CA PRO A 48 -37.17 11.96 -25.77
C PRO A 48 -36.94 10.50 -26.19
N LEU A 49 -35.67 10.08 -26.26
CA LEU A 49 -35.31 8.67 -26.40
C LEU A 49 -35.93 7.92 -25.23
N GLU A 50 -37.01 7.18 -25.49
CA GLU A 50 -37.51 6.16 -24.58
C GLU A 50 -36.51 5.01 -24.60
N MET A 51 -35.51 5.08 -23.73
CA MET A 51 -34.87 3.86 -23.29
C MET A 51 -35.95 3.07 -22.55
N PRO A 52 -36.29 1.83 -22.97
CA PRO A 52 -36.92 0.95 -22.02
C PRO A 52 -35.92 0.84 -20.86
N PRO A 53 -36.33 1.10 -19.61
CA PRO A 53 -35.44 0.77 -18.51
C PRO A 53 -35.09 -0.70 -18.69
N VAL A 54 -33.81 -1.06 -18.61
CA VAL A 54 -33.47 -2.42 -18.22
C VAL A 54 -34.05 -2.56 -16.82
N SER A 55 -35.31 -2.97 -16.77
CA SER A 55 -35.97 -3.21 -15.51
C SER A 55 -35.26 -4.41 -14.92
N TRP A 56 -34.71 -4.22 -13.73
CA TRP A 56 -34.23 -5.29 -12.86
C TRP A 56 -35.37 -6.22 -12.41
N SER A 57 -36.60 -6.04 -12.93
CA SER A 57 -37.74 -6.94 -12.86
C SER A 57 -37.97 -7.78 -14.13
N SER A 58 -37.14 -7.63 -15.18
CA SER A 58 -37.26 -8.40 -16.41
C SER A 58 -36.85 -9.85 -16.19
N GLU A 59 -37.81 -10.77 -16.31
CA GLU A 59 -37.60 -12.21 -16.20
C GLU A 59 -36.52 -12.72 -17.15
N LYS A 60 -36.39 -12.12 -18.36
CA LYS A 60 -35.35 -12.47 -19.35
C LYS A 60 -33.93 -12.21 -18.86
N TYR A 61 -33.70 -11.14 -18.09
CA TYR A 61 -32.38 -10.87 -17.51
C TYR A 61 -32.01 -11.93 -16.46
N TYR A 62 -32.97 -12.35 -15.63
CA TYR A 62 -32.76 -13.45 -14.69
C TYR A 62 -32.62 -14.81 -15.39
N LEU A 63 -33.39 -15.08 -16.44
CA LEU A 63 -33.37 -16.34 -17.19
C LEU A 63 -32.13 -16.51 -18.06
N GLU A 64 -31.65 -15.45 -18.71
CA GLU A 64 -30.58 -15.54 -19.71
C GLU A 64 -29.19 -15.22 -19.17
N GLN A 65 -29.05 -14.31 -18.19
CA GLN A 65 -27.77 -13.96 -17.58
C GLN A 65 -27.59 -14.60 -16.20
N ILE A 66 -28.51 -14.37 -15.25
CA ILE A 66 -28.35 -14.88 -13.88
C ILE A 66 -28.52 -16.39 -13.81
N MET A 67 -29.46 -16.99 -14.54
CA MET A 67 -29.63 -18.45 -14.61
C MET A 67 -28.50 -19.14 -15.37
N LYS A 68 -27.74 -18.45 -16.24
CA LYS A 68 -26.50 -19.02 -16.80
C LYS A 68 -25.39 -19.03 -15.75
N VAL A 69 -25.26 -17.98 -14.94
CA VAL A 69 -24.34 -17.94 -13.79
C VAL A 69 -24.76 -18.95 -12.71
N GLY A 70 -26.06 -19.07 -12.45
CA GLY A 70 -26.68 -20.04 -11.56
C GLY A 70 -26.59 -21.47 -12.08
N ARG A 71 -26.67 -21.71 -13.39
CA ARG A 71 -26.42 -23.03 -14.01
C ARG A 71 -24.95 -23.43 -14.01
N VAL A 72 -24.02 -22.48 -14.03
CA VAL A 72 -22.61 -22.78 -13.73
C VAL A 72 -22.48 -23.25 -12.28
N GLN A 73 -23.20 -22.64 -11.34
CA GLN A 73 -23.31 -23.09 -9.95
C GLN A 73 -24.10 -24.39 -9.74
N GLU A 74 -25.16 -24.68 -10.50
CA GLU A 74 -25.94 -25.93 -10.41
C GLU A 74 -25.26 -27.10 -11.11
N ALA A 75 -24.54 -26.85 -12.22
CA ALA A 75 -23.68 -27.85 -12.84
C ALA A 75 -22.50 -28.24 -11.93
N LEU A 76 -22.05 -27.31 -11.08
CA LEU A 76 -21.12 -27.57 -9.96
C LEU A 76 -21.83 -28.22 -8.75
N GLY A 77 -23.09 -27.84 -8.48
CA GLY A 77 -23.87 -28.29 -7.33
C GLY A 77 -24.24 -29.77 -7.34
N SER A 78 -24.54 -30.37 -8.49
CA SER A 78 -25.08 -31.74 -8.51
C SER A 78 -24.03 -32.86 -8.39
N LYS A 79 -22.74 -32.57 -8.66
CA LYS A 79 -21.64 -33.54 -8.50
C LYS A 79 -20.67 -33.22 -7.36
N GLU A 80 -20.66 -31.99 -6.83
CA GLU A 80 -19.59 -31.53 -5.94
C GLU A 80 -20.04 -31.01 -4.56
N GLY A 81 -21.33 -31.13 -4.18
CA GLY A 81 -21.78 -30.84 -2.80
C GLY A 81 -21.03 -31.63 -1.70
N HIS A 82 -20.33 -32.70 -2.08
CA HIS A 82 -19.48 -33.51 -1.20
C HIS A 82 -18.06 -32.93 -0.98
N SER A 83 -17.66 -31.89 -1.72
CA SER A 83 -16.29 -31.37 -1.75
C SER A 83 -16.07 -30.20 -0.78
N MET A 84 -17.07 -29.30 -0.62
CA MET A 84 -17.05 -28.15 0.31
C MET A 84 -16.73 -28.56 1.76
N LEU A 85 -17.05 -29.81 2.10
CA LEU A 85 -16.93 -30.38 3.42
C LEU A 85 -15.56 -31.07 3.70
N ARG A 86 -14.63 -31.12 2.72
CA ARG A 86 -13.31 -31.77 2.89
C ARG A 86 -12.29 -31.01 3.75
N SER A 87 -12.52 -29.72 4.01
CA SER A 87 -11.69 -28.83 4.84
C SER A 87 -12.06 -28.84 6.33
N HIS A 88 -12.87 -29.81 6.77
CA HIS A 88 -13.46 -29.95 8.09
C HIS A 88 -12.63 -29.50 9.32
N PRO A 89 -11.31 -29.78 9.43
CA PRO A 89 -10.57 -29.35 10.63
C PRO A 89 -10.56 -27.83 10.81
N LEU A 90 -10.51 -27.08 9.71
CA LEU A 90 -10.48 -25.62 9.70
C LEU A 90 -11.82 -25.00 10.11
N LEU A 91 -12.92 -25.62 9.70
CA LEU A 91 -14.27 -25.10 9.95
C LEU A 91 -14.81 -25.44 11.33
N MET A 92 -14.39 -26.54 11.96
CA MET A 92 -15.04 -27.00 13.18
C MET A 92 -14.30 -26.62 14.47
N VAL A 93 -12.99 -26.38 14.40
CA VAL A 93 -12.20 -26.06 15.60
C VAL A 93 -12.50 -24.66 16.16
N PRO A 94 -12.58 -23.58 15.35
CA PRO A 94 -12.99 -22.26 15.83
C PRO A 94 -14.42 -22.27 16.37
N PHE A 95 -15.33 -22.89 15.63
CA PHE A 95 -16.74 -22.95 15.98
C PHE A 95 -17.00 -23.79 17.24
N LEU A 96 -16.21 -24.83 17.50
CA LEU A 96 -16.33 -25.63 18.74
C LEU A 96 -16.18 -24.75 19.99
N VAL A 97 -15.11 -23.95 20.08
CA VAL A 97 -14.86 -23.11 21.26
C VAL A 97 -15.98 -22.07 21.43
N VAL A 98 -16.43 -21.50 20.31
CA VAL A 98 -17.50 -20.51 20.24
C VAL A 98 -18.84 -21.12 20.68
N PHE A 99 -19.23 -22.31 20.19
CA PHE A 99 -20.46 -22.98 20.62
C PHE A 99 -20.45 -23.42 22.09
N LEU A 100 -19.32 -23.95 22.58
CA LEU A 100 -19.20 -24.36 23.98
C LEU A 100 -19.28 -23.14 24.92
N TYR A 101 -18.68 -22.01 24.53
CA TYR A 101 -18.81 -20.76 25.27
C TYR A 101 -20.26 -20.25 25.25
N LEU A 102 -20.94 -20.26 24.10
CA LEU A 102 -22.34 -19.83 23.99
C LEU A 102 -23.23 -20.61 24.96
N GLN A 103 -23.11 -21.93 25.01
CA GLN A 103 -23.86 -22.75 25.96
C GLN A 103 -23.54 -22.38 27.41
N ALA A 104 -22.25 -22.27 27.77
CA ALA A 104 -21.84 -21.92 29.12
C ALA A 104 -22.36 -20.53 29.53
N ALA A 105 -22.27 -19.56 28.62
CA ALA A 105 -22.73 -18.18 28.81
C ALA A 105 -24.25 -18.11 28.98
N ILE A 106 -25.02 -18.86 28.20
CA ILE A 106 -26.48 -18.94 28.36
C ILE A 106 -26.84 -19.54 29.73
N ILE A 107 -26.19 -20.63 30.15
CA ILE A 107 -26.44 -21.27 31.46
C ILE A 107 -26.18 -20.28 32.60
N VAL A 108 -25.05 -19.57 32.57
CA VAL A 108 -24.70 -18.59 33.61
C VAL A 108 -25.65 -17.39 33.58
N ALA A 109 -25.98 -16.87 32.40
CA ALA A 109 -26.88 -15.72 32.25
C ALA A 109 -28.35 -16.07 32.56
N TRP A 110 -28.73 -17.35 32.54
CA TRP A 110 -30.07 -17.82 32.85
C TRP A 110 -30.45 -17.64 34.31
N LYS A 111 -29.50 -17.43 35.23
CA LYS A 111 -29.80 -17.20 36.64
C LYS A 111 -30.02 -15.70 36.91
N ASP A 112 -31.26 -15.30 37.22
CA ASP A 112 -31.62 -13.90 37.48
C ASP A 112 -31.00 -13.39 38.78
N SER A 113 -29.81 -12.84 38.66
CA SER A 113 -29.27 -11.92 39.66
C SER A 113 -28.65 -10.75 38.92
N ASN A 114 -28.93 -9.53 39.39
CA ASN A 114 -28.17 -8.34 39.00
C ASN A 114 -26.70 -8.42 39.48
N ASP A 115 -26.32 -9.53 40.10
CA ASP A 115 -25.01 -9.79 40.67
C ASP A 115 -23.91 -9.96 39.60
N PRO A 116 -22.65 -9.65 39.95
CA PRO A 116 -21.51 -9.86 39.08
C PRO A 116 -21.31 -11.35 38.74
N LEU A 117 -20.76 -11.63 37.55
CA LEU A 117 -20.55 -12.98 36.98
C LEU A 117 -19.91 -13.99 37.96
N LEU A 118 -19.04 -13.50 38.85
CA LEU A 118 -18.35 -14.30 39.88
C LEU A 118 -19.32 -14.89 40.92
N GLN A 119 -20.44 -14.22 41.21
CA GLN A 119 -21.40 -14.64 42.22
C GLN A 119 -22.34 -15.73 41.68
N ALA A 120 -22.72 -15.65 40.40
CA ALA A 120 -23.47 -16.70 39.71
C ALA A 120 -22.68 -18.02 39.61
N LEU A 121 -21.35 -17.95 39.48
CA LEU A 121 -20.47 -19.13 39.44
C LEU A 121 -20.27 -19.82 40.81
N ASN A 122 -20.58 -19.15 41.91
CA ASN A 122 -20.52 -19.75 43.25
C ASN A 122 -21.73 -20.66 43.55
N ASP A 123 -22.75 -20.63 42.69
CA ASP A 123 -23.94 -21.43 42.85
C ASP A 123 -23.73 -22.87 42.36
N LYS A 124 -24.01 -23.84 43.24
CA LYS A 124 -23.84 -25.27 42.92
C LYS A 124 -24.77 -25.76 41.80
N ASP A 125 -25.95 -25.16 41.62
CA ASP A 125 -26.87 -25.48 40.52
C ASP A 125 -26.26 -25.09 39.18
N VAL A 126 -25.71 -23.87 39.09
CA VAL A 126 -25.05 -23.39 37.87
C VAL A 126 -23.79 -24.22 37.60
N GLN A 127 -22.99 -24.53 38.62
CA GLN A 127 -21.80 -25.37 38.47
C GLN A 127 -22.15 -26.76 37.93
N ALA A 128 -23.23 -27.38 38.40
CA ALA A 128 -23.67 -28.68 37.90
C ALA A 128 -24.27 -28.59 36.49
N GLU A 129 -25.04 -27.56 36.17
CA GLU A 129 -25.56 -27.33 34.81
C GLU A 129 -24.43 -27.09 33.80
N LEU A 130 -23.36 -26.39 34.18
CA LEU A 130 -22.17 -26.17 33.34
C LEU A 130 -21.48 -27.48 32.93
N LEU A 131 -21.60 -28.56 33.71
CA LEU A 131 -21.05 -29.87 33.33
C LEU A 131 -21.70 -30.43 32.05
N SER A 132 -22.90 -29.97 31.67
CA SER A 132 -23.55 -30.32 30.41
C SER A 132 -22.75 -29.92 29.17
N VAL A 133 -21.84 -28.95 29.28
CA VAL A 133 -20.93 -28.52 28.20
C VAL A 133 -20.05 -29.68 27.72
N PHE A 134 -19.69 -30.63 28.59
CA PHE A 134 -18.90 -31.80 28.20
C PHE A 134 -19.71 -32.82 27.39
N ILE A 135 -21.02 -32.91 27.62
CA ILE A 135 -21.93 -33.70 26.78
C ILE A 135 -21.92 -33.08 25.38
N THR A 136 -22.14 -31.77 25.27
CA THR A 136 -22.10 -31.05 23.99
C THR A 136 -20.75 -31.19 23.30
N TRP A 137 -19.63 -31.06 24.02
CA TRP A 137 -18.30 -31.25 23.45
C TRP A 137 -18.12 -32.66 22.88
N SER A 138 -18.54 -33.70 23.60
CA SER A 138 -18.48 -35.08 23.12
C SER A 138 -19.40 -35.32 21.91
N SER A 139 -20.59 -34.73 21.89
CA SER A 139 -21.52 -34.75 20.75
C SER A 139 -20.95 -34.07 19.51
N LEU A 140 -20.31 -32.91 19.67
CA LEU A 140 -19.64 -32.21 18.58
C LEU A 140 -18.43 -33.00 18.06
N ARG A 141 -17.72 -33.74 18.91
CA ARG A 141 -16.66 -34.67 18.47
C ARG A 141 -17.22 -35.85 17.67
N PHE A 142 -18.38 -36.37 18.06
CA PHE A 142 -19.07 -37.41 17.30
C PHE A 142 -19.52 -36.89 15.94
N LEU A 143 -20.14 -35.71 15.88
CA LEU A 143 -20.49 -35.05 14.63
C LEU A 143 -19.26 -34.88 13.74
N LYS A 144 -18.15 -34.40 14.30
CA LYS A 144 -16.86 -34.29 13.60
C LYS A 144 -16.37 -35.63 13.07
N ALA A 145 -16.46 -36.71 13.87
CA ALA A 145 -16.02 -38.04 13.45
C ALA A 145 -16.90 -38.61 12.32
N LEU A 146 -18.21 -38.35 12.36
CA LEU A 146 -19.16 -38.75 11.33
C LEU A 146 -18.89 -38.01 10.02
N LEU A 147 -18.68 -36.69 10.10
CA LEU A 147 -18.32 -35.90 8.94
C LEU A 147 -16.94 -36.31 8.39
N ASP A 148 -15.94 -36.60 9.24
CA ASP A 148 -14.64 -37.15 8.80
C ASP A 148 -14.82 -38.41 7.94
N VAL A 149 -15.74 -39.32 8.31
CA VAL A 149 -16.05 -40.53 7.54
C VAL A 149 -16.71 -40.21 6.22
N VAL A 150 -17.80 -39.43 6.23
CA VAL A 150 -18.55 -39.08 5.01
C VAL A 150 -17.62 -38.41 3.98
N MET A 151 -16.74 -37.54 4.44
CA MET A 151 -15.91 -36.71 3.55
C MET A 151 -14.64 -37.39 3.06
N GLN A 152 -14.05 -38.29 3.86
CA GLN A 152 -12.81 -38.99 3.53
C GLN A 152 -13.03 -40.43 3.04
N TYR A 153 -14.29 -40.89 2.91
CA TYR A 153 -14.62 -42.24 2.44
C TYR A 153 -13.91 -42.63 1.14
N LYS A 154 -13.76 -41.69 0.18
CA LYS A 154 -13.07 -41.94 -1.10
C LYS A 154 -11.53 -42.08 -0.97
N LEU A 155 -10.92 -41.47 0.05
CA LEU A 155 -9.47 -41.59 0.34
C LEU A 155 -9.11 -42.93 0.98
N ALA A 156 -10.09 -43.66 1.51
CA ALA A 156 -9.90 -44.97 2.12
C ALA A 156 -9.85 -46.13 1.10
N SER A 157 -9.68 -45.86 -0.21
CA SER A 157 -9.73 -46.89 -1.26
C SER A 157 -8.35 -47.37 -1.76
N ARG A 158 -8.35 -48.67 -2.12
CA ARG A 158 -7.35 -49.61 -2.69
C ARG A 158 -5.84 -49.48 -2.44
N GLU A 159 -5.26 -48.30 -2.24
CA GLU A 159 -3.81 -48.15 -2.01
C GLU A 159 -3.45 -47.48 -0.67
N THR A 160 -4.35 -46.68 -0.08
CA THR A 160 -4.13 -46.02 1.22
C THR A 160 -4.77 -46.77 2.39
N SER A 161 -4.01 -47.76 2.88
CA SER A 161 -3.90 -48.27 4.25
C SER A 161 -5.19 -48.38 5.10
N PHE A 162 -5.62 -49.64 5.32
CA PHE A 162 -6.50 -50.14 6.39
C PHE A 162 -6.48 -49.32 7.69
N TRP A 163 -5.30 -48.86 8.12
CA TRP A 163 -5.11 -48.05 9.33
C TRP A 163 -5.86 -46.71 9.34
N LEU A 164 -6.08 -46.09 8.17
CA LEU A 164 -6.88 -44.84 8.10
C LEU A 164 -8.35 -45.11 8.42
N GLY A 165 -8.91 -46.19 7.86
CA GLY A 165 -10.28 -46.64 8.14
C GLY A 165 -10.46 -47.05 9.59
N VAL A 166 -9.51 -47.81 10.16
CA VAL A 166 -9.50 -48.16 11.59
C VAL A 166 -9.52 -46.91 12.47
N ARG A 167 -8.70 -45.90 12.15
CA ARG A 167 -8.67 -44.63 12.90
C ARG A 167 -10.03 -43.92 12.87
N MET A 168 -10.70 -43.89 11.72
CA MET A 168 -12.01 -43.27 11.57
C MET A 168 -13.08 -43.98 12.40
N ALA A 169 -13.14 -45.31 12.34
CA ALA A 169 -14.06 -46.11 13.14
C ALA A 169 -13.81 -45.93 14.65
N LEU A 170 -12.54 -45.95 15.08
CA LEU A 170 -12.17 -45.73 16.48
C LEU A 170 -12.58 -44.34 16.98
N LYS A 171 -12.45 -43.28 16.16
CA LYS A 171 -12.90 -41.93 16.54
C LYS A 171 -14.41 -41.87 16.79
N ILE A 172 -15.21 -42.57 16.00
CA ILE A 172 -16.67 -42.66 16.20
C ILE A 172 -16.97 -43.39 17.51
N ILE A 173 -16.41 -44.60 17.67
CA ILE A 173 -16.65 -45.43 18.85
C ILE A 173 -16.26 -44.68 20.14
N VAL A 174 -15.05 -44.11 20.17
CA VAL A 174 -14.55 -43.36 21.33
C VAL A 174 -15.45 -42.15 21.63
N SER A 175 -15.95 -41.46 20.60
CA SER A 175 -16.83 -40.30 20.80
C SER A 175 -18.20 -40.70 21.35
N ILE A 176 -18.80 -41.81 20.88
CA ILE A 176 -20.04 -42.38 21.45
C ILE A 176 -19.84 -42.78 22.91
N VAL A 177 -18.73 -43.46 23.22
CA VAL A 177 -18.39 -43.85 24.60
C VAL A 177 -18.36 -42.62 25.50
N TRP A 178 -17.68 -41.53 25.09
CA TRP A 178 -17.65 -40.30 25.90
C TRP A 178 -19.03 -39.65 26.07
N ILE A 179 -19.88 -39.64 25.04
CA ILE A 179 -21.26 -39.12 25.15
C ILE A 179 -22.04 -39.92 26.20
N THR A 180 -22.00 -41.26 26.11
CA THR A 180 -22.72 -42.13 27.06
C THR A 180 -22.20 -41.98 28.48
N VAL A 181 -20.88 -41.90 28.68
CA VAL A 181 -20.25 -41.70 29.99
C VAL A 181 -20.66 -40.34 30.58
N PHE A 182 -20.57 -39.25 29.84
CA PHE A 182 -20.97 -37.94 30.36
C PHE A 182 -22.47 -37.84 30.60
N ALA A 183 -23.32 -38.38 29.72
CA ALA A 183 -24.77 -38.36 29.90
C ALA A 183 -25.21 -39.16 31.14
N THR A 184 -24.63 -40.35 31.36
CA THR A 184 -24.96 -41.20 32.52
C THR A 184 -24.49 -40.57 33.84
N LEU A 185 -23.27 -40.04 33.89
CA LEU A 185 -22.77 -39.35 35.09
C LEU A 185 -23.56 -38.07 35.38
N TYR A 186 -23.94 -37.31 34.35
CA TYR A 186 -24.78 -36.12 34.50
C TYR A 186 -26.17 -36.47 35.04
N ALA A 187 -26.82 -37.49 34.49
CA ALA A 187 -28.11 -37.97 34.98
C ALA A 187 -28.02 -38.46 36.43
N ARG A 188 -26.91 -39.09 36.83
CA ARG A 188 -26.66 -39.55 38.20
C ARG A 188 -26.57 -38.39 39.19
N ILE A 189 -25.93 -37.28 38.84
CA ILE A 189 -25.86 -36.06 39.68
C ILE A 189 -27.27 -35.54 39.98
N TRP A 190 -28.11 -35.37 38.96
CA TRP A 190 -29.48 -34.85 39.14
C TRP A 190 -30.43 -35.84 39.82
N SER A 191 -30.26 -37.14 39.55
CA SER A 191 -31.00 -38.19 40.27
C SER A 191 -30.65 -38.20 41.75
N GLN A 192 -29.37 -38.04 42.10
CA GLN A 192 -28.90 -37.99 43.48
C GLN A 192 -29.37 -36.72 44.19
N LYS A 193 -29.29 -35.55 43.54
CA LYS A 193 -29.86 -34.29 44.07
C LYS A 193 -31.35 -34.42 44.37
N LYS A 194 -32.11 -35.06 43.47
CA LYS A 194 -33.56 -35.27 43.65
C LYS A 194 -33.86 -36.26 44.78
N LYS A 195 -33.03 -37.30 44.97
CA LYS A 195 -33.15 -38.26 46.07
C LYS A 195 -32.82 -37.63 47.43
N ASP A 196 -31.78 -36.81 47.48
CA ASP A 196 -31.27 -36.21 48.72
C ASP A 196 -31.96 -34.87 49.07
N MET A 197 -32.97 -34.45 48.29
CA MET A 197 -33.72 -33.19 48.43
C MET A 197 -32.83 -31.94 48.58
N GLY A 198 -31.65 -31.93 47.94
CA GLY A 198 -30.70 -30.81 48.03
C GLY A 198 -29.26 -31.21 47.74
N TRP A 199 -28.34 -30.26 47.97
CA TRP A 199 -26.90 -30.47 47.79
C TRP A 199 -26.31 -31.24 48.98
N SER A 200 -26.10 -32.54 48.82
CA SER A 200 -25.50 -33.44 49.82
C SER A 200 -24.02 -33.74 49.56
N ASP A 201 -23.33 -34.33 50.54
CA ASP A 201 -21.97 -34.88 50.39
C ASP A 201 -21.92 -35.99 49.32
N ASN A 202 -22.98 -36.79 49.21
CA ASN A 202 -23.09 -37.82 48.18
C ASN A 202 -23.23 -37.20 46.78
N THR A 203 -23.99 -36.12 46.64
CA THR A 203 -24.09 -35.38 45.36
C THR A 203 -22.74 -34.73 45.00
N THR A 204 -22.01 -34.22 45.99
CA THR A 204 -20.67 -33.65 45.80
C THR A 204 -19.65 -34.71 45.36
N LYS A 205 -19.73 -35.94 45.88
CA LYS A 205 -18.92 -37.08 45.41
C LYS A 205 -19.18 -37.40 43.93
N GLU A 206 -20.44 -37.39 43.48
CA GLU A 206 -20.78 -37.62 42.07
C GLU A 206 -20.22 -36.52 41.15
N ILE A 207 -20.25 -35.25 41.58
CA ILE A 207 -19.57 -34.16 40.86
C ILE A 207 -18.06 -34.40 40.77
N ILE A 208 -17.40 -34.80 41.86
CA ILE A 208 -15.96 -35.10 41.86
C ILE A 208 -15.64 -36.25 40.90
N ILE A 209 -16.48 -37.30 40.85
CA ILE A 209 -16.33 -38.41 39.88
C ILE A 209 -16.46 -37.90 38.44
N PHE A 210 -17.43 -37.02 38.18
CA PHE A 210 -17.58 -36.38 36.88
C PHE A 210 -16.32 -35.55 36.53
N LEU A 211 -15.82 -34.72 37.43
CA LEU A 211 -14.63 -33.90 37.21
C LEU A 211 -13.35 -34.73 36.99
N LYS A 212 -13.18 -35.85 37.71
CA LYS A 212 -12.09 -36.81 37.44
C LYS A 212 -12.21 -37.40 36.04
N THR A 213 -13.43 -37.72 35.61
CA THR A 213 -13.70 -38.25 34.27
C THR A 213 -13.42 -37.20 33.18
N VAL A 214 -13.82 -35.94 33.43
CA VAL A 214 -13.48 -34.78 32.60
C VAL A 214 -11.97 -34.62 32.48
N PHE A 215 -11.23 -34.73 33.58
CA PHE A 215 -9.77 -34.65 33.56
C PHE A 215 -9.19 -35.68 32.59
N VAL A 216 -9.63 -36.95 32.66
CA VAL A 216 -9.21 -38.00 31.71
C VAL A 216 -9.56 -37.67 30.25
N PHE A 217 -10.76 -37.14 30.00
CA PHE A 217 -11.19 -36.73 28.65
C PHE A 217 -10.36 -35.57 28.07
N ILE A 218 -9.90 -34.66 28.94
CA ILE A 218 -9.11 -33.49 28.57
C ILE A 218 -7.63 -33.83 28.37
N ILE A 219 -7.08 -34.86 29.06
CA ILE A 219 -5.65 -35.22 28.98
C ILE A 219 -5.12 -35.25 27.54
N PRO A 220 -5.73 -35.96 26.56
CA PRO A 220 -5.22 -35.96 25.18
C PRO A 220 -5.20 -34.57 24.52
N GLN A 221 -6.15 -33.70 24.90
CA GLN A 221 -6.29 -32.35 24.35
C GLN A 221 -5.38 -31.33 25.03
N VAL A 222 -4.93 -31.58 26.25
CA VAL A 222 -3.91 -30.75 26.93
C VAL A 222 -2.51 -31.25 26.58
N LEU A 223 -2.34 -32.57 26.48
CA LEU A 223 -1.06 -33.19 26.12
C LEU A 223 -0.63 -32.80 24.71
N ALA A 224 -1.56 -32.68 23.75
CA ALA A 224 -1.23 -32.19 22.41
C ALA A 224 -0.60 -30.78 22.45
N PRO A 225 -1.26 -29.72 22.95
CA PRO A 225 -0.66 -28.41 23.18
C PRO A 225 0.62 -28.50 24.00
N VAL A 226 0.67 -29.21 25.13
CA VAL A 226 1.88 -29.27 25.98
C VAL A 226 3.08 -29.85 25.23
N LEU A 227 2.91 -30.94 24.47
CA LEU A 227 3.95 -31.51 23.61
C LEU A 227 4.31 -30.59 22.44
N PHE A 228 3.41 -29.68 22.05
CA PHE A 228 3.53 -28.81 20.87
C PHE A 228 3.84 -27.33 21.17
N ILE A 229 3.74 -26.90 22.43
CA ILE A 229 4.10 -25.59 22.97
C ILE A 229 5.62 -25.47 22.96
N PHE A 230 6.31 -26.46 23.54
CA PHE A 230 7.76 -26.53 23.48
C PHE A 230 8.21 -26.86 22.02
N PRO A 231 8.95 -25.96 21.35
CA PRO A 231 9.32 -26.11 19.95
C PRO A 231 10.32 -27.24 19.73
N ILE A 232 11.23 -27.48 20.68
CA ILE A 232 12.29 -28.49 20.52
C ILE A 232 11.72 -29.92 20.48
N PRO A 233 10.91 -30.39 21.46
CA PRO A 233 10.33 -31.72 21.39
C PRO A 233 9.42 -31.90 20.18
N SER A 234 8.65 -30.88 19.83
CA SER A 234 7.69 -30.99 18.74
C SER A 234 8.31 -31.02 17.35
N VAL A 235 9.33 -30.19 17.10
CA VAL A 235 10.07 -30.22 15.85
C VAL A 235 10.80 -31.57 15.72
N LEU A 236 11.40 -32.08 16.81
CA LEU A 236 12.02 -33.41 16.81
C LEU A 236 11.00 -34.51 16.49
N ILE A 237 9.83 -34.51 17.11
CA ILE A 237 8.76 -35.52 16.87
C ILE A 237 8.24 -35.44 15.42
N GLU A 238 8.05 -34.24 14.87
CA GLU A 238 7.50 -34.07 13.51
C GLU A 238 8.51 -34.33 12.40
N THR A 239 9.79 -34.04 12.61
CA THR A 239 10.85 -34.23 11.61
C THR A 239 11.36 -35.68 11.59
N THR A 240 11.27 -36.39 12.72
CA THR A 240 11.81 -37.74 12.86
C THR A 240 10.88 -38.81 12.24
N ASN A 241 11.45 -39.71 11.42
CA ASN A 241 10.72 -40.81 10.77
C ASN A 241 10.67 -42.12 11.57
N ARG A 242 11.05 -42.11 12.86
CA ARG A 242 11.08 -43.33 13.70
C ARG A 242 9.65 -43.82 13.99
N ARG A 243 9.44 -45.14 13.91
CA ARG A 243 8.11 -45.77 14.08
C ARG A 243 7.45 -45.44 15.43
N ILE A 244 8.23 -45.31 16.50
CA ILE A 244 7.74 -45.01 17.86
C ILE A 244 6.97 -43.68 17.89
N PHE A 245 7.54 -42.62 17.32
CA PHE A 245 6.89 -41.31 17.27
C PHE A 245 5.65 -41.29 16.38
N TYR A 246 5.63 -42.10 15.33
CA TYR A 246 4.44 -42.27 14.49
C TYR A 246 3.29 -42.93 15.26
N THR A 247 3.56 -43.99 16.03
CA THR A 247 2.52 -44.66 16.84
C THR A 247 1.90 -43.70 17.85
N ILE A 248 2.71 -42.82 18.46
CA ILE A 248 2.25 -41.79 19.41
C ILE A 248 1.39 -40.72 18.70
N THR A 249 1.74 -40.34 17.46
CA THR A 249 1.08 -39.25 16.72
C THR A 249 -0.03 -39.71 15.79
N TRP A 250 -0.18 -41.01 15.52
CA TRP A 250 -1.15 -41.58 14.56
C TRP A 250 -2.61 -41.17 14.84
N TRP A 251 -2.96 -41.07 16.12
CA TRP A 251 -4.28 -40.62 16.57
C TRP A 251 -4.58 -39.17 16.17
N PHE A 252 -3.55 -38.31 16.18
CA PHE A 252 -3.67 -36.86 16.00
C PHE A 252 -3.28 -36.37 14.60
N GLN A 253 -2.38 -37.06 13.90
CA GLN A 253 -1.79 -36.60 12.64
C GLN A 253 -1.76 -37.71 11.57
N THR A 254 -2.09 -37.35 10.33
CA THR A 254 -1.95 -38.24 9.17
C THR A 254 -0.51 -38.14 8.62
N ARG A 255 0.09 -39.25 8.16
CA ARG A 255 1.47 -39.26 7.66
C ARG A 255 1.56 -38.44 6.37
N ALA A 256 2.12 -37.24 6.45
CA ALA A 256 2.41 -36.38 5.30
C ALA A 256 3.89 -36.00 5.31
N PHE A 257 4.53 -35.99 4.13
CA PHE A 257 5.92 -35.55 3.98
C PHE A 257 6.00 -34.01 3.87
N LEU A 258 5.04 -33.42 3.16
CA LEU A 258 4.85 -31.96 3.07
C LEU A 258 4.15 -31.42 4.32
N GLY A 259 4.54 -30.22 4.76
CA GLY A 259 3.98 -29.54 5.94
C GLY A 259 4.56 -29.97 7.28
N ARG A 260 5.76 -30.57 7.31
CA ARG A 260 6.46 -30.91 8.57
C ARG A 260 7.30 -29.73 9.05
N GLY A 261 7.35 -29.51 10.37
CA GLY A 261 8.22 -28.47 10.94
C GLY A 261 7.77 -27.04 10.65
N LEU A 262 6.46 -26.81 10.47
CA LEU A 262 5.90 -25.48 10.22
C LEU A 262 5.91 -24.57 11.46
N LYS A 263 6.58 -24.96 12.54
CA LYS A 263 6.47 -24.28 13.83
C LYS A 263 7.46 -23.12 13.92
N GLU A 264 6.95 -22.00 14.40
CA GLU A 264 7.75 -20.78 14.60
C GLU A 264 8.54 -20.82 15.92
N GLY A 265 9.50 -19.88 16.04
CA GLY A 265 10.29 -19.69 17.24
C GLY A 265 9.46 -19.19 18.43
N TRP A 266 9.96 -19.40 19.66
CA TRP A 266 9.26 -19.03 20.90
C TRP A 266 8.76 -17.58 20.93
N VAL A 267 9.58 -16.64 20.47
CA VAL A 267 9.23 -15.21 20.45
C VAL A 267 8.04 -14.96 19.54
N ASP A 268 8.05 -15.50 18.32
CA ASP A 268 6.96 -15.31 17.37
C ASP A 268 5.68 -16.01 17.85
N LYS A 269 5.79 -17.20 18.45
CA LYS A 269 4.67 -17.89 19.12
C LYS A 269 3.96 -17.01 20.14
N MET A 270 4.74 -16.41 21.05
CA MET A 270 4.16 -15.57 22.11
C MET A 270 3.41 -14.37 21.54
N LYS A 271 3.90 -13.76 20.46
CA LYS A 271 3.22 -12.60 19.85
C LYS A 271 1.82 -12.96 19.34
N TYR A 272 1.67 -14.01 18.54
CA TYR A 272 0.35 -14.37 18.02
C TYR A 272 -0.55 -15.07 19.05
N TYR A 273 0.02 -15.67 20.11
CA TYR A 273 -0.75 -16.16 21.26
C TYR A 273 -1.38 -14.99 22.01
N VAL A 274 -0.59 -13.97 22.36
CA VAL A 274 -1.08 -12.76 23.04
C VAL A 274 -2.13 -12.06 22.19
N PHE A 275 -1.90 -11.92 20.88
CA PHE A 275 -2.88 -11.36 19.95
C PHE A 275 -4.24 -12.05 20.07
N TRP A 276 -4.29 -13.38 19.92
CA TRP A 276 -5.56 -14.09 19.92
C TRP A 276 -6.20 -14.22 21.31
N ILE A 277 -5.40 -14.31 22.37
CA ILE A 277 -5.92 -14.31 23.74
C ILE A 277 -6.68 -13.01 24.01
N MET A 278 -6.11 -11.87 23.60
CA MET A 278 -6.77 -10.57 23.75
C MET A 278 -8.04 -10.48 22.90
N VAL A 279 -7.99 -10.90 21.63
CA VAL A 279 -9.17 -10.93 20.74
C VAL A 279 -10.29 -11.80 21.32
N LEU A 280 -9.98 -13.02 21.76
CA LEU A 280 -10.96 -13.94 22.32
C LEU A 280 -11.52 -13.44 23.65
N ALA A 281 -10.67 -12.87 24.52
CA ALA A 281 -11.11 -12.29 25.79
C ALA A 281 -12.11 -11.16 25.55
N THR A 282 -11.81 -10.22 24.64
CA THR A 282 -12.74 -9.12 24.31
C THR A 282 -14.02 -9.63 23.66
N LYS A 283 -13.91 -10.57 22.69
CA LYS A 283 -15.08 -11.19 22.06
C LYS A 283 -15.99 -11.82 23.10
N PHE A 284 -15.46 -12.69 23.96
CA PHE A 284 -16.27 -13.40 24.96
C PHE A 284 -16.88 -12.48 26.00
N CYS A 285 -16.14 -11.48 26.48
CA CYS A 285 -16.68 -10.45 27.38
C CYS A 285 -17.83 -9.68 26.70
N PHE A 286 -17.62 -9.18 25.48
CA PHE A 286 -18.62 -8.44 24.72
C PHE A 286 -19.88 -9.28 24.47
N SER A 287 -19.72 -10.50 23.95
CA SER A 287 -20.86 -11.38 23.67
C SER A 287 -21.65 -11.70 24.94
N TYR A 288 -20.99 -11.91 26.09
CA TYR A 288 -21.71 -12.17 27.34
C TYR A 288 -22.53 -10.97 27.79
N PHE A 289 -21.91 -9.81 27.94
CA PHE A 289 -22.57 -8.63 28.53
C PHE A 289 -23.56 -7.94 27.59
N LEU A 290 -23.28 -7.91 26.28
CA LEU A 290 -24.05 -7.12 25.32
C LEU A 290 -24.92 -7.94 24.35
N GLN A 291 -24.62 -9.23 24.13
CA GLN A 291 -25.44 -10.08 23.25
C GLN A 291 -26.28 -11.09 24.04
N ILE A 292 -25.69 -11.84 24.98
CA ILE A 292 -26.34 -12.99 25.62
C ILE A 292 -27.17 -12.57 26.84
N LYS A 293 -26.56 -11.85 27.80
CA LYS A 293 -27.25 -11.45 29.04
C LYS A 293 -28.53 -10.64 28.80
N PRO A 294 -28.56 -9.62 27.93
CA PRO A 294 -29.77 -8.83 27.68
C PRO A 294 -30.91 -9.64 27.06
N MET A 295 -30.58 -10.71 26.33
CA MET A 295 -31.57 -11.57 25.68
C MET A 295 -32.26 -12.55 26.64
N MET A 296 -31.70 -12.77 27.83
CA MET A 296 -32.28 -13.72 28.80
C MET A 296 -33.63 -13.27 29.34
N HIS A 297 -33.81 -11.98 29.64
CA HIS A 297 -35.05 -11.46 30.21
C HIS A 297 -36.22 -11.57 29.21
N PRO A 298 -36.12 -11.07 27.95
CA PRO A 298 -37.17 -11.27 26.95
C PRO A 298 -37.47 -12.75 26.66
N THR A 299 -36.43 -13.60 26.70
CA THR A 299 -36.59 -15.05 26.49
C THR A 299 -37.42 -15.70 27.60
N LYS A 300 -37.16 -15.33 28.86
CA LYS A 300 -37.94 -15.83 30.00
C LYS A 300 -39.37 -15.32 29.94
N ASP A 301 -39.57 -14.03 29.66
CA ASP A 301 -40.91 -13.45 29.55
C ASP A 301 -41.73 -14.22 28.51
N LEU A 302 -41.21 -14.42 27.30
CA LEU A 302 -41.89 -15.15 26.23
C LEU A 302 -42.18 -16.62 26.56
N LEU A 303 -41.32 -17.29 27.34
CA LEU A 303 -41.50 -18.68 27.74
C LEU A 303 -42.52 -18.85 28.87
N HIS A 304 -42.64 -17.87 29.79
CA HIS A 304 -43.59 -17.93 30.91
C HIS A 304 -45.01 -17.49 30.49
N HIS A 305 -45.16 -16.67 29.45
CA HIS A 305 -46.47 -16.24 28.96
C HIS A 305 -47.13 -17.29 28.06
N SER A 306 -47.98 -18.16 28.62
CA SER A 306 -48.66 -19.22 27.86
C SER A 306 -49.95 -18.81 27.14
N ASN A 307 -50.45 -17.59 27.33
CA ASN A 307 -51.71 -17.06 26.77
C ASN A 307 -51.47 -15.92 25.76
N ILE A 308 -50.69 -16.15 24.71
CA ILE A 308 -50.58 -15.20 23.59
C ILE A 308 -51.56 -15.64 22.50
N THR A 309 -52.52 -14.78 22.14
CA THR A 309 -53.40 -14.99 20.98
C THR A 309 -52.66 -14.61 19.71
N TYR A 310 -52.29 -15.58 18.90
CA TYR A 310 -51.62 -15.34 17.62
C TYR A 310 -52.65 -14.84 16.59
N GLU A 311 -52.38 -13.70 15.95
CA GLU A 311 -53.21 -13.14 14.87
C GLU A 311 -52.99 -13.88 13.53
N TRP A 312 -51.87 -14.61 13.43
CA TRP A 312 -51.48 -15.40 12.26
C TRP A 312 -51.09 -16.84 12.65
N HIS A 313 -50.42 -17.58 11.76
CA HIS A 313 -50.18 -19.01 11.95
C HIS A 313 -49.22 -19.33 13.12
N GLN A 314 -49.71 -20.14 14.07
CA GLN A 314 -48.93 -20.66 15.19
C GLN A 314 -48.37 -22.05 14.86
N PHE A 315 -47.04 -22.15 14.68
CA PHE A 315 -46.39 -23.43 14.35
C PHE A 315 -46.41 -24.46 15.50
N PHE A 316 -46.54 -24.02 16.76
CA PHE A 316 -46.63 -24.90 17.93
C PHE A 316 -47.82 -24.50 18.81
N THR A 317 -48.87 -25.33 18.80
CA THR A 317 -50.19 -25.08 19.42
C THR A 317 -50.22 -24.86 20.93
N LYS A 318 -49.09 -25.00 21.64
CA LYS A 318 -49.01 -24.87 23.11
C LYS A 318 -47.75 -24.13 23.61
N SER A 319 -46.95 -23.52 22.74
CA SER A 319 -45.67 -22.94 23.17
C SER A 319 -45.12 -21.86 22.25
N ASN A 320 -44.55 -20.81 22.85
CA ASN A 320 -43.85 -19.71 22.14
C ASN A 320 -42.38 -20.05 21.78
N ARG A 321 -41.97 -21.33 21.90
CA ARG A 321 -40.60 -21.78 21.61
C ARG A 321 -40.11 -21.42 20.21
N PHE A 322 -41.02 -21.39 19.22
CA PHE A 322 -40.67 -21.00 17.85
C PHE A 322 -40.36 -19.50 17.73
N ALA A 323 -41.17 -18.64 18.35
CA ALA A 323 -40.90 -17.21 18.42
C ALA A 323 -39.57 -16.92 19.13
N VAL A 324 -39.28 -17.63 20.22
CA VAL A 324 -37.96 -17.56 20.89
C VAL A 324 -36.83 -17.97 19.95
N GLY A 325 -37.00 -19.08 19.21
CA GLY A 325 -36.01 -19.52 18.21
C GLY A 325 -35.74 -18.48 17.12
N LEU A 326 -36.79 -17.82 16.61
CA LEU A 326 -36.68 -16.77 15.61
C LEU A 326 -35.97 -15.51 16.13
N ILE A 327 -36.21 -15.12 17.38
CA ILE A 327 -35.52 -13.98 18.00
C ILE A 327 -34.02 -14.29 18.22
N TRP A 328 -33.69 -15.54 18.60
CA TRP A 328 -32.30 -15.96 18.81
C TRP A 328 -31.53 -16.22 17.52
N LEU A 329 -32.20 -16.60 16.43
CA LEU A 329 -31.53 -17.02 15.20
C LEU A 329 -30.59 -15.93 14.63
N PRO A 330 -31.02 -14.66 14.43
CA PRO A 330 -30.12 -13.59 14.01
C PRO A 330 -28.97 -13.34 15.00
N VAL A 331 -29.25 -13.40 16.31
CA VAL A 331 -28.25 -13.18 17.36
C VAL A 331 -27.16 -14.24 17.32
N VAL A 332 -27.52 -15.51 17.16
CA VAL A 332 -26.56 -16.61 17.05
C VAL A 332 -25.75 -16.49 15.75
N LEU A 333 -26.37 -16.13 14.62
CA LEU A 333 -25.65 -15.93 13.37
C LEU A 333 -24.64 -14.77 13.47
N ILE A 334 -25.01 -13.67 14.13
CA ILE A 334 -24.10 -12.55 14.41
C ILE A 334 -22.98 -12.99 15.38
N TYR A 335 -23.30 -13.72 16.45
CA TYR A 335 -22.32 -14.24 17.41
C TYR A 335 -21.27 -15.16 16.79
N LEU A 336 -21.65 -15.92 15.75
CA LEU A 336 -20.72 -16.75 14.98
C LEU A 336 -19.80 -15.91 14.07
N MET A 337 -20.30 -14.78 13.57
CA MET A 337 -19.56 -13.88 12.68
C MET A 337 -18.70 -12.85 13.42
N ASP A 338 -19.10 -12.41 14.61
CA ASP A 338 -18.52 -11.27 15.33
C ASP A 338 -17.01 -11.41 15.64
N LEU A 339 -16.46 -12.63 15.63
CA LEU A 339 -15.04 -12.86 15.82
C LEU A 339 -14.22 -12.27 14.65
N GLN A 340 -14.80 -12.18 13.44
CA GLN A 340 -14.19 -11.45 12.33
C GLN A 340 -14.10 -9.95 12.63
N ILE A 341 -15.11 -9.37 13.28
CA ILE A 341 -15.12 -7.94 13.63
C ILE A 341 -14.01 -7.65 14.65
N TRP A 342 -13.95 -8.43 15.73
CA TRP A 342 -12.89 -8.29 16.74
C TRP A 342 -11.50 -8.53 16.17
N TYR A 343 -11.36 -9.52 15.29
CA TYR A 343 -10.13 -9.76 14.55
C TYR A 343 -9.72 -8.52 13.74
N SER A 344 -10.64 -7.90 12.99
CA SER A 344 -10.36 -6.70 12.20
C SER A 344 -9.95 -5.52 13.07
N ILE A 345 -10.67 -5.25 14.17
CA ILE A 345 -10.36 -4.17 15.11
C ILE A 345 -8.94 -4.32 15.69
N TYR A 346 -8.63 -5.50 16.25
CA TYR A 346 -7.30 -5.76 16.82
C TYR A 346 -6.20 -5.75 15.75
N SER A 347 -6.50 -6.25 14.54
CA SER A 347 -5.56 -6.19 13.42
C SER A 347 -5.25 -4.75 13.04
N SER A 348 -6.23 -3.86 13.01
CA SER A 348 -6.00 -2.43 12.75
C SER A 348 -5.11 -1.79 13.82
N PHE A 349 -5.37 -2.04 15.11
CA PHE A 349 -4.54 -1.50 16.19
C PHE A 349 -3.10 -2.04 16.17
N VAL A 350 -2.93 -3.35 16.03
CA VAL A 350 -1.60 -3.98 15.99
C VAL A 350 -0.85 -3.58 14.73
N GLY A 351 -1.53 -3.56 13.57
CA GLY A 351 -0.98 -3.08 12.31
C GLY A 351 -0.52 -1.63 12.39
N ALA A 352 -1.33 -0.75 13.00
CA ALA A 352 -0.97 0.66 13.22
C ALA A 352 0.23 0.79 14.16
N GLY A 353 0.24 0.05 15.28
CA GLY A 353 1.37 0.02 16.21
C GLY A 353 2.68 -0.43 15.54
N ILE A 354 2.64 -1.51 14.75
CA ILE A 354 3.81 -1.99 13.99
C ILE A 354 4.28 -0.95 12.97
N GLY A 355 3.34 -0.27 12.30
CA GLY A 355 3.67 0.83 11.38
C GLY A 355 4.40 1.97 12.08
N LEU A 356 3.92 2.38 13.26
CA LEU A 356 4.53 3.42 14.07
C LEU A 356 5.94 3.04 14.54
N PHE A 357 6.15 1.80 15.02
CA PHE A 357 7.48 1.29 15.36
C PHE A 357 8.39 1.07 14.14
N SER A 358 7.82 1.01 12.94
CA SER A 358 8.55 0.97 11.67
C SER A 358 8.77 2.36 11.07
N HIS A 359 8.34 3.43 11.76
CA HIS A 359 8.49 4.82 11.36
C HIS A 359 7.79 5.14 10.03
N LEU A 360 6.65 4.47 9.78
CA LEU A 360 5.77 4.82 8.68
C LEU A 360 5.03 6.12 8.98
N GLY A 361 5.08 7.08 8.05
CA GLY A 361 4.31 8.31 8.10
C GLY A 361 4.94 9.45 8.94
N GLU A 362 6.22 9.35 9.32
CA GLU A 362 6.93 10.48 9.95
C GLU A 362 7.06 11.69 9.02
N ILE A 363 7.18 11.44 7.71
CA ILE A 363 7.16 12.45 6.65
C ILE A 363 5.97 12.15 5.74
N HIS A 364 4.92 12.98 5.84
CA HIS A 364 3.71 12.85 5.02
C HIS A 364 3.38 14.10 4.21
N ASN A 365 4.07 15.22 4.46
CA ASN A 365 3.83 16.47 3.76
C ASN A 365 5.15 17.20 3.41
N MET A 366 5.04 18.20 2.54
CA MET A 366 6.20 18.96 2.07
C MET A 366 6.90 19.73 3.19
N GLN A 367 6.17 20.25 4.17
CA GLN A 367 6.76 20.98 5.30
C GLN A 367 7.68 20.09 6.14
N GLN A 368 7.23 18.88 6.45
CA GLN A 368 8.03 17.87 7.14
C GLN A 368 9.23 17.41 6.29
N LEU A 369 9.05 17.31 4.97
CA LEU A 369 10.15 17.05 4.06
C LEU A 369 11.22 18.13 4.19
N LYS A 370 10.86 19.42 4.09
CA LYS A 370 11.81 20.55 4.21
C LYS A 370 12.61 20.50 5.51
N LEU A 371 11.95 20.23 6.64
CA LEU A 371 12.59 20.10 7.96
C LEU A 371 13.58 18.94 8.04
N ARG A 372 13.30 17.83 7.34
CA ARG A 372 14.10 16.60 7.35
C ARG A 372 15.13 16.52 6.23
N PHE A 373 15.02 17.36 5.21
CA PHE A 373 15.83 17.29 3.99
C PHE A 373 17.34 17.36 4.25
N GLN A 374 17.75 18.11 5.27
CA GLN A 374 19.13 18.15 5.77
C GLN A 374 19.72 16.78 6.15
N PHE A 375 18.90 15.86 6.65
CA PHE A 375 19.33 14.51 7.02
C PHE A 375 19.29 13.55 5.83
N PHE A 376 18.72 13.99 4.71
CA PHE A 376 18.44 13.14 3.56
C PHE A 376 19.70 12.68 2.85
N ALA A 377 20.70 13.55 2.71
CA ALA A 377 22.02 13.18 2.18
C ALA A 377 22.67 12.06 3.03
N GLY A 378 22.58 12.19 4.36
CA GLY A 378 23.04 11.16 5.29
C GLY A 378 22.29 9.83 5.14
N ALA A 379 20.96 9.89 4.94
CA ALA A 379 20.10 8.72 4.78
C ALA A 379 20.30 8.02 3.42
N ILE A 380 20.46 8.76 2.33
CA ILE A 380 20.80 8.22 1.00
C ILE A 380 22.16 7.52 1.07
N ARG A 381 23.17 8.15 1.67
CA ARG A 381 24.49 7.53 1.83
C ARG A 381 24.41 6.25 2.67
N TYR A 382 23.76 6.31 3.82
CA TYR A 382 23.72 5.18 4.74
C TYR A 382 22.95 3.98 4.15
N ASN A 383 21.83 4.22 3.46
CA ASN A 383 20.98 3.14 2.96
C ASN A 383 21.28 2.75 1.51
N LEU A 384 21.42 3.70 0.59
CA LEU A 384 21.46 3.45 -0.86
C LEU A 384 22.88 3.33 -1.42
N MET A 385 23.89 3.88 -0.75
CA MET A 385 25.29 3.80 -1.18
C MET A 385 26.00 2.62 -0.48
N PRO A 386 26.88 1.89 -1.20
CA PRO A 386 27.62 0.80 -0.60
C PRO A 386 28.62 1.33 0.43
N VAL A 387 28.71 0.64 1.57
CA VAL A 387 29.78 0.88 2.54
C VAL A 387 31.09 0.39 1.91
N GLU A 388 32.14 1.23 1.90
CA GLU A 388 33.48 0.81 1.48
C GLU A 388 33.93 -0.40 2.29
N LEU A 389 33.81 -1.57 1.65
CA LEU A 389 33.96 -2.89 2.25
C LEU A 389 35.42 -3.31 2.45
N SER A 390 36.36 -2.36 2.32
CA SER A 390 37.80 -2.61 2.25
C SER A 390 38.44 -3.05 3.56
N LEU A 391 37.77 -2.94 4.72
CA LEU A 391 38.44 -3.13 6.03
C LEU A 391 37.70 -3.99 7.07
N VAL A 392 36.52 -4.54 6.80
CA VAL A 392 35.79 -5.35 7.81
C VAL A 392 35.38 -6.72 7.26
N PRO A 393 35.87 -7.84 7.83
CA PRO A 393 35.47 -9.18 7.43
C PRO A 393 33.96 -9.39 7.55
N SER A 394 33.36 -10.00 6.52
CA SER A 394 31.94 -10.36 6.41
C SER A 394 31.40 -11.16 7.60
N ASN A 395 32.26 -11.87 8.33
CA ASN A 395 31.90 -12.67 9.51
C ASN A 395 31.60 -11.82 10.76
N LEU A 396 32.05 -10.56 10.82
CA LEU A 396 31.85 -9.68 11.98
C LEU A 396 30.55 -8.87 11.92
N ILE A 397 30.02 -8.57 10.73
CA ILE A 397 28.74 -7.84 10.56
C ILE A 397 27.56 -8.66 11.11
N GLN A 398 27.69 -9.99 11.17
CA GLN A 398 26.69 -10.88 11.77
C GLN A 398 26.76 -10.99 13.30
N THR A 399 27.73 -10.34 13.96
CA THR A 399 27.77 -10.28 15.43
C THR A 399 26.76 -9.26 15.98
N GLN A 400 26.24 -9.53 17.17
CA GLN A 400 25.27 -8.65 17.87
C GLN A 400 25.78 -7.19 18.01
N TRP A 401 27.10 -6.99 18.04
CA TRP A 401 27.76 -5.68 18.09
C TRP A 401 27.63 -4.85 16.80
N GLY A 402 27.73 -5.48 15.62
CA GLY A 402 27.52 -4.80 14.33
C GLY A 402 26.07 -4.30 14.19
N MET A 403 25.11 -5.15 14.54
CA MET A 403 23.68 -4.77 14.54
C MET A 403 23.36 -3.67 15.56
N ALA A 404 24.01 -3.65 16.73
CA ALA A 404 23.85 -2.59 17.72
C ALA A 404 24.43 -1.26 17.24
N ARG A 405 25.61 -1.28 16.59
CA ARG A 405 26.23 -0.10 15.98
C ARG A 405 25.36 0.48 14.86
N ASP A 406 24.81 -0.38 13.99
CA ASP A 406 23.89 0.05 12.93
C ASP A 406 22.60 0.64 13.50
N ARG A 407 22.02 0.01 14.52
CA ARG A 407 20.86 0.58 15.24
C ARG A 407 21.19 1.94 15.84
N PHE A 408 22.37 2.11 16.42
CA PHE A 408 22.78 3.38 17.00
C PHE A 408 23.03 4.46 15.94
N HIS A 409 23.66 4.13 14.81
CA HIS A 409 23.80 5.06 13.68
C HIS A 409 22.45 5.45 13.07
N ARG A 410 21.52 4.50 12.93
CA ARG A 410 20.14 4.80 12.48
C ARG A 410 19.41 5.71 13.45
N LEU A 411 19.54 5.48 14.76
CA LEU A 411 18.98 6.37 15.78
C LEU A 411 19.57 7.78 15.67
N ARG A 412 20.89 7.90 15.46
CA ARG A 412 21.54 9.20 15.26
C ARG A 412 21.06 9.92 14.01
N LEU A 413 20.98 9.23 12.87
CA LEU A 413 20.42 9.73 11.61
C LEU A 413 18.95 10.15 11.76
N ARG A 414 18.17 9.37 12.49
CA ARG A 414 16.72 9.58 12.66
C ARG A 414 16.39 10.72 13.62
N TYR A 415 17.20 10.94 14.66
CA TYR A 415 16.97 12.02 15.64
C TYR A 415 17.88 13.23 15.44
N GLY A 416 18.73 13.23 14.41
CA GLY A 416 19.62 14.36 14.10
C GLY A 416 20.65 14.64 15.18
N LEU A 417 21.15 13.58 15.84
CA LEU A 417 22.15 13.70 16.91
C LEU A 417 23.58 13.96 16.37
N ASP A 418 23.81 13.71 15.08
CA ASP A 418 25.05 14.07 14.38
C ASP A 418 24.83 15.39 13.60
N LEU A 419 25.83 16.28 13.53
CA LEU A 419 25.83 17.50 12.72
C LEU A 419 26.09 17.16 11.23
N PRO A 420 25.06 16.96 10.38
CA PRO A 420 25.23 16.33 9.06
C PRO A 420 25.94 17.26 8.06
N PHE A 421 25.72 18.57 8.18
CA PHE A 421 26.18 19.60 7.26
C PHE A 421 27.69 19.71 7.18
N LYS A 422 28.37 19.80 8.33
CA LYS A 422 29.83 19.88 8.38
C LYS A 422 30.50 18.69 7.71
N LYS A 423 29.85 17.52 7.75
CA LYS A 423 30.36 16.31 7.10
C LYS A 423 30.16 16.33 5.58
N LEU A 424 29.02 16.83 5.12
CA LEU A 424 28.70 16.93 3.70
C LEU A 424 29.53 18.02 2.99
N GLU A 425 29.69 19.19 3.61
CA GLU A 425 30.58 20.25 3.11
C GLU A 425 32.06 19.82 3.10
N SER A 426 32.47 18.96 4.06
CA SER A 426 33.85 18.45 4.10
C SER A 426 34.16 17.36 3.06
N ASN A 427 33.14 16.78 2.41
CA ASN A 427 33.32 15.67 1.47
C ASN A 427 32.57 15.94 0.15
N GLU A 428 33.28 16.56 -0.79
CA GLU A 428 32.74 16.98 -2.10
C GLU A 428 32.13 15.80 -2.88
N VAL A 429 32.70 14.59 -2.77
CA VAL A 429 32.19 13.39 -3.44
C VAL A 429 30.81 12.97 -2.91
N GLU A 430 30.61 13.08 -1.59
CA GLU A 430 29.31 12.75 -0.97
C GLU A 430 28.23 13.76 -1.36
N ALA A 431 28.58 15.05 -1.36
CA ALA A 431 27.69 16.12 -1.82
C ALA A 431 27.31 15.92 -3.29
N PHE A 432 28.29 15.58 -4.14
CA PHE A 432 28.08 15.28 -5.54
C PHE A 432 27.14 14.09 -5.77
N LYS A 433 27.40 12.94 -5.14
CA LYS A 433 26.56 11.74 -5.29
C LYS A 433 25.12 11.97 -4.84
N PHE A 434 24.94 12.76 -3.78
CA PHE A 434 23.61 13.16 -3.32
C PHE A 434 22.90 14.05 -4.35
N ALA A 435 23.54 15.14 -4.78
CA ALA A 435 22.99 16.07 -5.77
C ALA A 435 22.64 15.37 -7.08
N ALA A 436 23.53 14.51 -7.59
CA ALA A 436 23.29 13.74 -8.82
C ALA A 436 22.10 12.77 -8.68
N THR A 437 21.96 12.10 -7.52
CA THR A 437 20.81 11.22 -7.27
C THR A 437 19.51 12.00 -7.18
N TRP A 438 19.50 13.13 -6.48
CA TRP A 438 18.34 13.99 -6.31
C TRP A 438 17.89 14.60 -7.64
N ASN A 439 18.82 15.20 -8.40
CA ASN A 439 18.51 15.83 -9.69
C ASN A 439 18.00 14.80 -10.71
N GLU A 440 18.50 13.56 -10.68
CA GLU A 440 17.97 12.51 -11.54
C GLU A 440 16.51 12.16 -11.18
N ILE A 441 16.12 12.19 -9.90
CA ILE A 441 14.71 11.99 -9.50
C ILE A 441 13.84 13.12 -10.06
N ILE A 442 14.26 14.38 -9.91
CA ILE A 442 13.53 15.55 -10.41
C ILE A 442 13.43 15.52 -11.94
N PHE A 443 14.50 15.13 -12.63
CA PHE A 443 14.50 14.96 -14.08
C PHE A 443 13.50 13.88 -14.53
N ASN A 444 13.39 12.75 -13.82
CA ASN A 444 12.36 11.74 -14.15
C ASN A 444 10.94 12.30 -13.97
N PHE A 445 10.67 13.11 -12.94
CA PHE A 445 9.35 13.75 -12.80
C PHE A 445 9.04 14.67 -13.99
N ARG A 446 10.04 15.37 -14.51
CA ARG A 446 9.86 16.21 -15.68
C ARG A 446 9.56 15.41 -16.95
N GLU A 447 10.27 14.31 -17.15
CA GLU A 447 10.05 13.38 -18.28
C GLU A 447 8.68 12.68 -18.20
N GLU A 448 8.15 12.50 -17.00
CA GLU A 448 6.78 12.00 -16.77
C GLU A 448 5.69 13.08 -16.91
N ASP A 449 6.08 14.34 -17.18
CA ASP A 449 5.23 15.53 -17.24
C ASP A 449 4.52 15.87 -15.91
N ILE A 450 5.09 15.44 -14.78
CA ILE A 450 4.55 15.66 -13.43
C ILE A 450 4.90 17.06 -12.89
N VAL A 451 6.06 17.61 -13.28
CA VAL A 451 6.52 18.95 -12.89
C VAL A 451 6.83 19.79 -14.14
N SER A 452 6.68 21.11 -14.02
CA SER A 452 7.03 22.06 -15.09
C SER A 452 8.54 22.32 -15.16
N ASP A 453 9.02 22.92 -16.26
CA ASP A 453 10.45 23.30 -16.37
C ASP A 453 10.87 24.32 -15.30
N GLU A 454 9.96 25.21 -14.88
CA GLU A 454 10.21 26.18 -13.80
C GLU A 454 10.32 25.47 -12.44
N GLU A 455 9.46 24.50 -12.17
CA GLU A 455 9.52 23.72 -10.94
C GLU A 455 10.80 22.87 -10.85
N VAL A 456 11.32 22.40 -11.99
CA VAL A 456 12.61 21.69 -12.04
C VAL A 456 13.73 22.58 -11.53
N GLU A 457 13.84 23.83 -12.02
CA GLU A 457 14.87 24.78 -11.57
C GLU A 457 14.77 25.07 -10.06
N LEU A 458 13.56 25.03 -9.49
CA LEU A 458 13.31 25.29 -8.07
C LEU A 458 13.60 24.08 -7.17
N LEU A 459 13.48 22.86 -7.72
CA LEU A 459 13.65 21.60 -7.01
C LEU A 459 15.06 21.03 -7.15
N GLU A 460 15.77 21.31 -8.24
CA GLU A 460 17.11 20.80 -8.48
C GLU A 460 18.15 21.38 -7.51
N MET A 461 19.20 20.62 -7.26
CA MET A 461 20.43 21.13 -6.65
C MET A 461 21.31 21.74 -7.75
N PRO A 462 21.61 23.06 -7.69
CA PRO A 462 22.43 23.70 -8.70
C PRO A 462 23.85 23.11 -8.75
N GLN A 463 24.44 23.01 -9.95
CA GLN A 463 25.83 22.62 -10.09
C GLN A 463 26.77 23.78 -9.71
N ASP A 464 27.89 23.48 -9.04
CA ASP A 464 28.88 24.45 -8.56
C ASP A 464 29.77 25.04 -9.67
N THR A 465 29.17 25.55 -10.74
CA THR A 465 29.90 26.26 -11.81
C THR A 465 30.58 27.53 -11.30
N TRP A 466 29.98 28.18 -10.30
CA TRP A 466 30.51 29.41 -9.72
C TRP A 466 31.47 29.17 -8.55
N LYS A 467 31.75 27.94 -8.07
CA LYS A 467 32.57 27.67 -6.86
C LYS A 467 32.16 28.53 -5.65
N GLY A 468 31.01 28.21 -5.04
CA GLY A 468 30.54 28.88 -3.80
C GLY A 468 31.29 28.39 -2.56
N ARG A 469 31.24 29.15 -1.46
CA ARG A 469 31.79 28.72 -0.15
C ARG A 469 30.93 27.67 0.57
N VAL A 470 29.71 27.46 0.10
CA VAL A 470 28.72 26.53 0.68
C VAL A 470 28.05 25.71 -0.41
N LEU A 471 27.53 24.54 -0.03
CA LEU A 471 26.69 23.73 -0.88
C LEU A 471 25.39 24.47 -1.23
N ARG A 472 25.08 24.58 -2.51
CA ARG A 472 23.85 25.21 -2.99
C ARG A 472 22.65 24.28 -2.81
N TRP A 473 21.69 24.72 -2.00
CA TRP A 473 20.47 23.97 -1.73
C TRP A 473 19.36 24.37 -2.73
N PRO A 474 18.40 23.48 -3.02
CA PRO A 474 17.26 23.82 -3.87
C PRO A 474 16.49 25.04 -3.35
N CYS A 475 16.07 25.93 -4.26
CA CYS A 475 15.42 27.20 -3.90
C CYS A 475 14.16 27.01 -3.05
N PHE A 476 13.41 25.92 -3.24
CA PHE A 476 12.20 25.64 -2.47
C PHE A 476 12.46 25.46 -0.95
N LEU A 477 13.70 25.13 -0.54
CA LEU A 477 14.11 25.04 0.87
C LEU A 477 14.47 26.39 1.49
N LEU A 478 14.90 27.35 0.67
CA LEU A 478 15.43 28.65 1.11
C LEU A 478 14.35 29.73 1.30
N SER A 479 13.08 29.39 1.03
CA SER A 479 11.95 30.33 1.09
C SER A 479 11.91 31.12 2.40
N LYS A 480 11.92 32.45 2.28
CA LYS A 480 11.87 33.43 3.38
C LYS A 480 13.06 33.43 4.34
N GLU A 481 14.05 32.55 4.19
CA GLU A 481 15.17 32.49 5.12
C GLU A 481 16.10 33.70 5.00
N LEU A 482 16.37 34.18 3.77
CA LEU A 482 17.16 35.40 3.55
C LEU A 482 16.47 36.62 4.16
N TYR A 483 15.17 36.78 3.91
CA TYR A 483 14.38 37.89 4.48
C TYR A 483 14.40 37.88 6.02
N LEU A 484 14.27 36.69 6.63
CA LEU A 484 14.40 36.53 8.09
C LEU A 484 15.81 36.90 8.58
N ALA A 485 16.87 36.56 7.84
CA ALA A 485 18.24 36.95 8.19
C ALA A 485 18.43 38.47 8.13
N ILE A 486 17.92 39.14 7.09
CA ILE A 486 17.98 40.60 6.94
C ILE A 486 17.25 41.30 8.10
N ASN A 487 16.04 40.84 8.44
CA ASN A 487 15.29 41.39 9.58
C ASN A 487 16.01 41.17 10.91
N GLN A 488 16.62 40.00 11.12
CA GLN A 488 17.43 39.72 12.31
C GLN A 488 18.66 40.63 12.39
N ALA A 489 19.33 40.89 11.26
CA ALA A 489 20.45 41.82 11.20
C ALA A 489 20.02 43.27 11.52
N LYS A 490 18.84 43.68 11.07
CA LYS A 490 18.26 45.00 11.39
C LYS A 490 17.89 45.13 12.86
N GLU A 491 17.22 44.15 13.45
CA GLU A 491 16.81 44.15 14.85
C GLU A 491 18.00 44.07 15.83
N LEU A 492 19.10 43.44 15.42
CA LEU A 492 20.29 43.21 16.24
C LEU A 492 21.49 44.03 15.79
N ALA A 493 21.25 45.22 15.23
CA ALA A 493 22.30 46.09 14.69
C ALA A 493 23.34 46.56 15.73
N ASP A 494 22.99 46.52 17.03
CA ASP A 494 23.85 46.90 18.16
C ASP A 494 24.48 45.69 18.87
N ALA A 495 24.13 44.46 18.47
CA ALA A 495 24.70 43.24 19.06
C ALA A 495 26.08 42.96 18.47
N ARG A 496 26.91 42.19 19.20
CA ARG A 496 28.18 41.68 18.67
C ARG A 496 27.95 40.78 17.46
N ASP A 497 28.81 40.88 16.46
CA ASP A 497 28.78 40.07 15.22
C ASP A 497 28.69 38.57 15.51
N GLU A 498 29.44 38.07 16.49
CA GLU A 498 29.42 36.66 16.91
C GLU A 498 28.01 36.21 17.31
N TRP A 499 27.26 37.06 18.01
CA TRP A 499 25.91 36.74 18.47
C TRP A 499 24.89 36.80 17.35
N LEU A 500 25.00 37.79 16.47
CA LEU A 500 24.17 37.90 15.27
C LEU A 500 24.38 36.67 14.37
N TRP A 501 25.65 36.34 14.10
CA TRP A 501 26.01 35.18 13.30
C TRP A 501 25.56 33.87 13.97
N HIS A 502 25.74 33.71 15.28
CA HIS A 502 25.24 32.54 16.02
C HIS A 502 23.71 32.36 15.88
N LYS A 503 22.93 33.46 15.88
CA LYS A 503 21.48 33.39 15.63
C LYS A 503 21.13 33.02 14.20
N ILE A 504 21.88 33.52 13.21
CA ILE A 504 21.71 33.14 11.80
C ILE A 504 22.02 31.65 11.62
N GLN A 505 23.08 31.15 12.26
CA GLN A 505 23.53 29.75 12.21
C GLN A 505 22.57 28.75 12.88
N LYS A 506 21.59 29.20 13.68
CA LYS A 506 20.59 28.27 14.26
C LYS A 506 19.78 27.53 13.20
N ASN A 507 19.62 28.12 12.01
CA ASN A 507 19.03 27.46 10.85
C ASN A 507 20.07 27.40 9.73
N GLU A 508 20.43 26.18 9.32
CA GLU A 508 21.47 25.97 8.31
C GLU A 508 21.05 26.45 6.92
N TYR A 509 19.77 26.34 6.55
CA TYR A 509 19.28 26.93 5.31
C TYR A 509 19.40 28.46 5.30
N ARG A 510 19.25 29.10 6.47
CA ARG A 510 19.47 30.55 6.62
C ARG A 510 20.93 30.92 6.49
N ARG A 511 21.83 30.13 7.10
CA ARG A 511 23.28 30.33 6.94
C ARG A 511 23.68 30.20 5.46
N CYS A 512 23.22 29.14 4.80
CA CYS A 512 23.53 28.88 3.40
C CYS A 512 22.93 29.96 2.50
N SER A 513 21.68 30.38 2.70
CA SER A 513 21.04 31.41 1.87
C SER A 513 21.79 32.75 1.94
N VAL A 514 22.28 33.16 3.12
CA VAL A 514 23.07 34.39 3.27
C VAL A 514 24.38 34.31 2.50
N ILE A 515 25.13 33.21 2.67
CA ILE A 515 26.44 33.04 2.00
C ILE A 515 26.26 32.89 0.49
N GLU A 516 25.29 32.08 0.05
CA GLU A 516 24.99 31.84 -1.36
C GLU A 516 24.54 33.13 -2.07
N THR A 517 23.68 33.93 -1.42
CA THR A 517 23.24 35.22 -1.97
C THR A 517 24.44 36.15 -2.13
N TYR A 518 25.29 36.27 -1.11
CA TYR A 518 26.48 37.12 -1.19
C TYR A 518 27.45 36.68 -2.29
N ASP A 519 27.80 35.39 -2.33
CA ASP A 519 28.73 34.84 -3.33
C ASP A 519 28.17 34.96 -4.75
N SER A 520 26.85 34.83 -4.92
CA SER A 520 26.18 34.94 -6.22
C SER A 520 26.05 36.39 -6.66
N VAL A 521 25.75 37.33 -5.76
CA VAL A 521 25.75 38.77 -6.06
C VAL A 521 27.16 39.23 -6.43
N LYS A 522 28.20 38.82 -5.70
CA LYS A 522 29.60 39.14 -6.01
C LYS A 522 29.97 38.71 -7.43
N LYS A 523 29.66 37.47 -7.79
CA LYS A 523 29.98 36.93 -9.13
C LYS A 523 29.13 37.54 -10.22
N LEU A 524 27.83 37.74 -9.98
CA LEU A 524 26.93 38.38 -10.92
C LEU A 524 27.40 39.81 -11.24
N LEU A 525 27.71 40.62 -10.22
CA LEU A 525 28.18 41.99 -10.42
C LEU A 525 29.55 42.06 -11.12
N LEU A 526 30.47 41.14 -10.82
CA LEU A 526 31.77 41.07 -11.51
C LEU A 526 31.63 40.60 -12.97
N SER A 527 30.62 39.79 -13.29
CA SER A 527 30.43 39.23 -14.64
C SER A 527 29.70 40.15 -15.63
N ILE A 528 28.96 41.14 -15.15
CA ILE A 528 28.19 42.07 -15.99
C ILE A 528 28.99 43.35 -16.34
N VAL A 529 30.14 43.55 -15.71
CA VAL A 529 31.06 44.67 -15.96
C VAL A 529 32.18 44.21 -16.87
N GLU A 530 32.57 45.02 -17.84
CA GLU A 530 33.61 44.65 -18.82
C GLU A 530 34.98 44.42 -18.16
N ASP A 531 35.66 43.34 -18.59
CA ASP A 531 37.02 43.02 -18.17
C ASP A 531 37.99 44.15 -18.56
N GLU A 532 38.98 44.46 -17.71
CA GLU A 532 39.99 45.52 -17.91
C GLU A 532 39.54 46.99 -17.67
N THR A 533 38.39 47.21 -17.03
CA THR A 533 37.89 48.55 -16.64
C THR A 533 38.36 49.02 -15.24
N GLN A 534 38.29 50.32 -14.93
CA GLN A 534 38.56 50.80 -13.55
C GLN A 534 37.43 50.38 -12.60
N GLU A 535 36.22 50.24 -13.13
CA GLU A 535 34.97 49.94 -12.46
C GLU A 535 34.98 48.54 -11.83
N ILE A 536 35.51 47.52 -12.52
CA ILE A 536 35.66 46.16 -11.95
C ILE A 536 36.67 46.14 -10.79
N THR A 537 37.70 46.99 -10.84
CA THR A 537 38.69 47.14 -9.76
C THR A 537 38.04 47.75 -8.52
N ILE A 538 37.21 48.78 -8.71
CA ILE A 538 36.45 49.41 -7.62
C ILE A 538 35.45 48.43 -7.01
N LEU A 539 34.69 47.69 -7.83
CA LEU A 539 33.78 46.64 -7.34
C LEU A 539 34.52 45.56 -6.55
N THR A 540 35.69 45.13 -7.03
CA THR A 540 36.54 44.16 -6.32
C THR A 540 36.97 44.70 -4.95
N LYS A 541 37.41 45.97 -4.89
CA LYS A 541 37.78 46.65 -3.63
C LYS A 541 36.61 46.80 -2.65
N LEU A 542 35.40 47.07 -3.15
CA LEU A 542 34.19 47.13 -2.33
C LEU A 542 33.91 45.78 -1.66
N PHE A 543 34.02 44.68 -2.40
CA PHE A 543 33.86 43.34 -1.83
C PHE A 543 35.00 42.96 -0.88
N GLU A 544 36.26 43.34 -1.16
CA GLU A 544 37.40 43.14 -0.24
C GLU A 544 37.17 43.86 1.11
N GLU A 545 36.65 45.10 1.10
CA GLU A 545 36.33 45.84 2.33
C GLU A 545 35.27 45.10 3.17
N ILE A 546 34.25 44.55 2.52
CA ILE A 546 33.23 43.73 3.20
C ILE A 546 33.88 42.48 3.80
N GLU A 547 34.68 41.74 3.03
CA GLU A 547 35.33 40.50 3.47
C GLU A 547 36.28 40.76 4.65
N ASN A 548 37.12 41.80 4.56
CA ASN A 548 38.00 42.22 5.64
C ASN A 548 37.24 42.55 6.92
N SER A 549 36.09 43.23 6.82
CA SER A 549 35.27 43.57 7.99
C SER A 549 34.62 42.35 8.67
N ILE A 550 34.30 41.32 7.89
CA ILE A 550 33.77 40.04 8.37
C ILE A 550 34.88 39.27 9.11
N ASP A 551 36.08 39.22 8.52
CA ASP A 551 37.23 38.50 9.08
C ASP A 551 37.72 39.08 10.41
N ILE A 552 37.66 40.41 10.57
CA ILE A 552 38.00 41.10 11.84
C ILE A 552 36.84 41.15 12.83
N HIS A 553 35.69 40.54 12.52
CA HIS A 553 34.47 40.53 13.35
C HIS A 553 33.96 41.92 13.75
N MET A 554 33.99 42.88 12.81
CA MET A 554 33.49 44.25 13.00
C MET A 554 32.53 44.71 11.88
N PHE A 555 31.83 43.79 11.24
CA PHE A 555 30.84 44.06 10.21
C PHE A 555 29.72 44.99 10.71
N THR A 556 29.06 44.71 11.84
CA THR A 556 27.99 45.60 12.37
C THR A 556 28.53 46.95 12.85
N ASN A 557 29.81 47.04 13.22
CA ASN A 557 30.45 48.31 13.60
C ASN A 557 30.80 49.17 12.38
N THR A 558 31.10 48.52 11.25
CA THR A 558 31.55 49.17 10.01
C THR A 558 30.37 49.57 9.12
N PHE A 559 29.33 48.74 9.07
CA PHE A 559 28.18 48.91 8.18
C PHE A 559 26.85 49.11 8.90
N ASN A 560 25.94 49.84 8.28
CA ASN A 560 24.62 50.18 8.81
C ASN A 560 23.57 49.15 8.40
N MET A 561 23.20 48.27 9.32
CA MET A 561 22.24 47.19 9.06
C MET A 561 20.83 47.69 8.71
N SER A 562 20.47 48.93 9.09
CA SER A 562 19.17 49.52 8.75
C SER A 562 19.02 49.81 7.25
N VAL A 563 20.12 49.90 6.51
CA VAL A 563 20.16 50.15 5.05
C VAL A 563 20.14 48.86 4.25
N LEU A 564 20.41 47.71 4.88
CA LEU A 564 20.43 46.40 4.24
C LEU A 564 19.10 46.03 3.52
N PRO A 565 17.90 46.34 4.07
CA PRO A 565 16.64 46.12 3.35
C PRO A 565 16.52 46.96 2.06
N ILE A 566 17.07 48.18 2.05
CA ILE A 566 17.04 49.07 0.87
C ILE A 566 17.97 48.50 -0.23
N ILE A 567 19.15 48.02 0.17
CA ILE A 567 20.07 47.32 -0.74
C ILE A 567 19.41 46.07 -1.32
N HIS A 568 18.71 45.29 -0.49
CA HIS A 568 17.95 44.12 -0.93
C HIS A 568 16.88 44.47 -1.98
N GLU A 569 16.07 45.50 -1.76
CA GLU A 569 15.06 45.96 -2.72
C GLU A 569 15.68 46.37 -4.07
N LYS A 570 16.81 47.10 -4.03
CA LYS A 570 17.53 47.52 -5.23
C LYS A 570 18.21 46.36 -5.96
N LEU A 571 18.71 45.35 -5.24
CA LEU A 571 19.23 44.12 -5.82
C LEU A 571 18.13 43.30 -6.51
N VAL A 572 16.92 43.23 -5.93
CA VAL A 572 15.77 42.58 -6.58
C VAL A 572 15.48 43.25 -7.92
N ALA A 573 15.35 44.58 -7.92
CA ALA A 573 15.09 45.35 -9.14
C ALA A 573 16.19 45.17 -10.20
N LEU A 574 17.46 45.15 -9.79
CA LEU A 574 18.58 44.91 -10.69
C LEU A 574 18.50 43.54 -11.36
N VAL A 575 18.33 42.48 -10.57
CA VAL A 575 18.30 41.11 -11.11
C VAL A 575 17.06 40.89 -11.99
N GLU A 576 15.92 41.50 -11.66
CA GLU A 576 14.71 41.48 -12.50
C GLU A 576 14.96 42.12 -13.88
N LEU A 577 15.66 43.27 -13.91
CA LEU A 577 16.07 43.92 -15.16
C LEU A 577 17.04 43.05 -15.99
N ILE A 578 17.91 42.28 -15.34
CA ILE A 578 18.87 41.37 -16.01
C ILE A 578 18.17 40.16 -16.62
N ILE A 579 17.15 39.60 -15.94
CA ILE A 579 16.42 38.41 -16.41
C ILE A 579 15.45 38.74 -17.55
N ASN A 580 14.95 39.97 -17.63
CA ASN A 580 13.94 40.36 -18.60
C ASN A 580 14.39 40.19 -20.06
N SER A 581 13.45 39.69 -20.89
CA SER A 581 13.69 39.41 -22.31
C SER A 581 13.94 40.68 -23.15
N ARG A 582 13.41 41.83 -22.71
CA ARG A 582 13.74 43.15 -23.25
C ARG A 582 14.79 43.81 -22.37
N LYS A 583 16.04 43.78 -22.83
CA LYS A 583 17.18 44.37 -22.12
C LYS A 583 17.14 45.89 -22.24
N ASP A 584 17.09 46.58 -21.10
CA ASP A 584 17.13 48.05 -21.00
C ASP A 584 18.43 48.45 -20.29
N PHE A 585 19.49 48.64 -21.09
CA PHE A 585 20.85 48.88 -20.59
C PHE A 585 20.93 50.14 -19.72
N GLU A 586 20.21 51.20 -20.09
CA GLU A 586 20.19 52.47 -19.35
C GLU A 586 19.59 52.29 -17.94
N LYS A 587 18.53 51.48 -17.81
CA LYS A 587 17.95 51.17 -16.49
C LYS A 587 18.85 50.29 -15.64
N VAL A 588 19.57 49.35 -16.24
CA VAL A 588 20.54 48.50 -15.53
C VAL A 588 21.68 49.37 -14.99
N ASP A 589 22.25 50.24 -15.83
CA ASP A 589 23.32 51.18 -15.45
C ASP A 589 22.87 52.12 -14.33
N ASN A 590 21.67 52.71 -14.46
CA ASN A 590 21.11 53.58 -13.42
C ASN A 590 20.89 52.84 -12.09
N THR A 591 20.41 51.59 -12.12
CA THR A 591 20.16 50.80 -10.90
C THR A 591 21.47 50.38 -10.22
N LEU A 592 22.50 50.03 -11.01
CA LEU A 592 23.86 49.76 -10.51
C LEU A 592 24.49 51.00 -9.88
N GLN A 593 24.29 52.15 -10.51
CA GLN A 593 24.75 53.44 -10.01
C GLN A 593 24.08 53.80 -8.68
N GLU A 594 22.77 53.61 -8.56
CA GLU A 594 22.04 53.79 -7.30
C GLU A 594 22.54 52.84 -6.20
N LEU A 595 22.80 51.57 -6.52
CA LEU A 595 23.36 50.59 -5.58
C LEU A 595 24.74 51.03 -5.06
N TYR A 596 25.59 51.53 -5.94
CA TYR A 596 26.90 52.06 -5.56
C TYR A 596 26.78 53.29 -4.65
N GLU A 597 25.90 54.24 -4.97
CA GLU A 597 25.68 55.42 -4.15
C GLU A 597 25.15 55.09 -2.76
N ILE A 598 24.19 54.16 -2.66
CA ILE A 598 23.67 53.66 -1.37
C ILE A 598 24.79 53.01 -0.56
N PHE A 599 25.64 52.21 -1.21
CA PHE A 599 26.75 51.54 -0.53
C PHE A 599 27.74 52.55 0.07
N ILE A 600 28.21 53.52 -0.73
CA ILE A 600 29.22 54.49 -0.28
C ILE A 600 28.68 55.51 0.72
N ARG A 601 27.46 56.03 0.51
CA ARG A 601 26.92 57.14 1.32
C ARG A 601 26.21 56.67 2.59
N ASP A 602 25.43 55.59 2.48
CA ASP A 602 24.44 55.21 3.49
C ASP A 602 24.81 53.91 4.22
N PHE A 603 25.44 52.96 3.54
CA PHE A 603 25.80 51.67 4.12
C PHE A 603 27.03 51.74 5.04
N ILE A 604 28.05 52.54 4.73
CA ILE A 604 29.23 52.72 5.60
C ILE A 604 28.88 53.63 6.80
N LYS A 605 28.91 53.11 8.05
CA LYS A 605 28.55 53.87 9.27
C LYS A 605 29.47 55.07 9.51
N LYS A 606 30.78 54.88 9.34
CA LYS A 606 31.79 55.92 9.56
C LYS A 606 32.08 56.65 8.25
N LYS A 607 31.49 57.85 8.09
CA LYS A 607 31.70 58.69 6.91
C LYS A 607 33.18 59.01 6.73
N ARG A 608 33.76 58.58 5.60
CA ARG A 608 35.16 58.85 5.22
C ARG A 608 35.23 60.14 4.41
N THR A 609 36.32 60.90 4.56
CA THR A 609 36.61 62.04 3.69
C THR A 609 36.90 61.56 2.27
N ILE A 610 36.55 62.35 1.25
CA ILE A 610 36.68 61.95 -0.16
C ILE A 610 38.12 61.59 -0.53
N LYS A 611 39.13 62.29 0.02
CA LYS A 611 40.54 61.93 -0.15
C LYS A 611 40.86 60.51 0.32
N LYS A 612 40.27 60.10 1.46
CA LYS A 612 40.47 58.76 2.03
C LYS A 612 39.77 57.69 1.21
N LEU A 613 38.62 58.00 0.60
CA LEU A 613 37.91 57.08 -0.30
C LEU A 613 38.66 56.85 -1.62
N ILE A 614 39.37 57.86 -2.12
CA ILE A 614 40.26 57.73 -3.29
C ILE A 614 41.51 56.91 -2.92
N GLU A 615 42.13 57.19 -1.76
CA GLU A 615 43.27 56.40 -1.23
C GLU A 615 42.91 54.92 -1.01
N ASP A 616 41.68 54.63 -0.56
CA ASP A 616 41.17 53.27 -0.35
C ASP A 616 40.76 52.58 -1.68
N GLY A 617 40.82 53.28 -2.82
CA GLY A 617 40.46 52.75 -4.14
C GLY A 617 38.96 52.49 -4.32
N LEU A 618 38.10 53.16 -3.51
CA LEU A 618 36.65 52.99 -3.52
C LEU A 618 35.91 53.99 -4.40
N VAL A 619 36.62 54.98 -4.95
CA VAL A 619 36.10 56.05 -5.82
C VAL A 619 37.03 56.19 -7.03
N PRO A 620 36.51 56.41 -8.25
CA PRO A 620 37.34 56.62 -9.43
C PRO A 620 38.30 57.82 -9.29
N ASP A 621 39.52 57.69 -9.81
CA ASP A 621 40.49 58.80 -9.88
C ASP A 621 39.96 59.98 -10.72
N SER A 622 39.05 59.68 -11.66
CA SER A 622 38.37 60.66 -12.52
C SER A 622 37.38 61.58 -11.78
N TRP A 623 37.05 61.29 -10.51
CA TRP A 623 36.19 62.15 -9.68
C TRP A 623 36.79 63.56 -9.48
N LEU A 624 38.11 63.66 -9.45
CA LEU A 624 38.82 64.94 -9.35
C LEU A 624 38.70 65.80 -10.62
N LEU A 625 38.37 65.19 -11.77
CA LEU A 625 38.31 65.84 -13.08
C LEU A 625 36.90 66.30 -13.47
N SER A 626 35.84 65.72 -12.89
CA SER A 626 34.46 65.90 -13.40
C SER A 626 33.75 67.18 -12.93
N GLY A 627 34.28 67.93 -11.95
CA GLY A 627 33.81 69.27 -11.54
C GLY A 627 32.36 69.39 -11.02
N ALA A 628 31.54 68.35 -11.18
CA ALA A 628 30.17 68.25 -10.72
C ALA A 628 30.12 67.20 -9.60
N GLY A 629 29.53 67.54 -8.46
CA GLY A 629 29.43 66.68 -7.27
C GLY A 629 28.54 65.43 -7.42
N SER A 630 28.56 64.78 -8.59
CA SER A 630 27.82 63.56 -8.91
C SER A 630 28.75 62.35 -8.73
N TRP A 631 28.30 61.35 -7.96
CA TRP A 631 29.08 60.16 -7.58
C TRP A 631 29.06 59.07 -8.66
N ARG A 632 29.12 59.45 -9.95
CA ARG A 632 28.99 58.51 -11.06
C ARG A 632 30.19 57.55 -11.13
N LEU A 633 29.92 56.27 -10.89
CA LEU A 633 30.87 55.17 -11.02
C LEU A 633 30.93 54.67 -12.47
N PHE A 634 29.77 54.51 -13.13
CA PHE A 634 29.70 54.05 -14.50
C PHE A 634 29.63 55.24 -15.46
N LEU A 635 30.62 55.39 -16.34
CA LEU A 635 30.54 56.23 -17.54
C LEU A 635 29.83 55.41 -18.64
N GLU A 636 29.15 56.05 -19.58
CA GLU A 636 28.24 55.41 -20.55
C GLU A 636 28.75 54.07 -21.15
N ASN A 637 27.89 53.04 -21.16
CA ASN A 637 28.07 51.73 -21.82
C ASN A 637 29.11 50.74 -21.23
N VAL A 638 29.30 50.71 -19.90
CA VAL A 638 30.23 49.75 -19.23
C VAL A 638 29.61 48.36 -18.99
N VAL A 639 28.28 48.23 -19.00
CA VAL A 639 27.61 46.96 -18.72
C VAL A 639 27.51 46.09 -19.98
N ARG A 640 28.13 44.91 -19.93
CA ARG A 640 28.03 43.87 -20.96
C ARG A 640 27.31 42.65 -20.39
N LEU A 641 26.02 42.54 -20.70
CA LEU A 641 25.26 41.35 -20.35
C LEU A 641 25.71 40.14 -21.19
N PRO A 642 25.83 38.94 -20.60
CA PRO A 642 26.12 37.72 -21.34
C PRO A 642 25.14 37.47 -22.51
N ASP A 643 25.62 36.71 -23.50
CA ASP A 643 24.81 36.32 -24.65
C ASP A 643 23.53 35.62 -24.17
N PRO A 644 22.33 35.94 -24.70
CA PRO A 644 21.09 35.24 -24.36
C PRO A 644 21.17 33.69 -24.47
N SER A 645 22.12 33.17 -25.24
CA SER A 645 22.40 31.74 -25.36
C SER A 645 23.18 31.13 -24.18
N ASP A 646 23.74 31.95 -23.28
CA ASP A 646 24.37 31.48 -22.04
C ASP A 646 23.30 31.09 -21.01
N GLU A 647 22.68 29.94 -21.23
CA GLU A 647 21.66 29.39 -20.33
C GLU A 647 22.19 29.22 -18.89
N VAL A 648 23.49 28.97 -18.73
CA VAL A 648 24.09 28.74 -17.41
C VAL A 648 24.04 30.03 -16.61
N PHE A 649 24.50 31.14 -17.17
CA PHE A 649 24.44 32.44 -16.49
C PHE A 649 23.00 32.82 -16.11
N TYR A 650 22.07 32.75 -17.07
CA TYR A 650 20.69 33.16 -16.85
C TYR A 650 19.94 32.24 -15.88
N ARG A 651 20.26 30.94 -15.84
CA ARG A 651 19.72 30.02 -14.82
C ARG A 651 20.16 30.42 -13.41
N HIS A 652 21.43 30.80 -13.21
CA HIS A 652 21.91 31.30 -11.92
C HIS A 652 21.28 32.64 -11.53
N ALA A 653 21.11 33.56 -12.50
CA ALA A 653 20.43 34.83 -12.25
C ALA A 653 18.98 34.60 -11.81
N ARG A 654 18.24 33.70 -12.47
CA ARG A 654 16.88 33.29 -12.05
C ARG A 654 16.86 32.69 -10.65
N GLY A 655 17.80 31.77 -10.34
CA GLY A 655 17.93 31.19 -9.00
C GLY A 655 18.16 32.26 -7.93
N LEU A 656 19.06 33.22 -8.18
CA LEU A 656 19.32 34.34 -7.28
C LEU A 656 18.06 35.22 -7.09
N HIS A 657 17.36 35.55 -8.18
CA HIS A 657 16.09 36.29 -8.09
C HIS A 657 15.07 35.57 -7.21
N MET A 658 14.96 34.24 -7.32
CA MET A 658 14.03 33.46 -6.49
C MET A 658 14.40 33.48 -5.00
N ILE A 659 15.70 33.43 -4.67
CA ILE A 659 16.17 33.56 -3.28
C ILE A 659 15.87 34.97 -2.74
N LEU A 660 16.16 36.01 -3.54
CA LEU A 660 15.96 37.42 -3.17
C LEU A 660 14.48 37.74 -2.95
N THR A 661 13.61 37.36 -3.89
CA THR A 661 12.17 37.70 -3.86
C THR A 661 11.38 36.77 -2.92
N SER A 662 11.84 35.51 -2.74
CA SER A 662 11.24 34.52 -1.83
C SER A 662 9.70 34.43 -1.90
N PRO A 663 9.09 34.18 -3.07
CA PRO A 663 7.65 34.19 -3.21
C PRO A 663 6.97 33.13 -2.33
N ASP A 664 5.78 33.46 -1.80
CA ASP A 664 4.97 32.55 -0.97
C ASP A 664 4.64 31.20 -1.67
N LEU A 665 4.63 31.23 -3.00
CA LEU A 665 4.45 30.08 -3.88
C LEU A 665 5.45 28.94 -3.61
N LEU A 666 6.68 29.23 -3.17
CA LEU A 666 7.71 28.23 -2.85
C LEU A 666 7.31 27.25 -1.73
N ASN A 667 6.29 27.59 -0.92
CA ASN A 667 5.77 26.70 0.12
C ASN A 667 4.98 25.52 -0.44
N ASN A 668 4.41 25.69 -1.62
CA ASN A 668 3.52 24.73 -2.27
C ASN A 668 4.20 24.02 -3.47
N ILE A 669 5.53 24.06 -3.59
CA ILE A 669 6.25 23.37 -4.68
C ILE A 669 6.68 21.98 -4.23
N PRO A 670 6.53 20.94 -5.07
CA PRO A 670 5.84 20.94 -6.37
C PRO A 670 4.32 21.10 -6.22
N VAL A 671 3.65 21.69 -7.21
CA VAL A 671 2.20 21.93 -7.22
C VAL A 671 1.44 20.61 -7.36
N ASN A 672 1.91 19.72 -8.22
CA ASN A 672 1.28 18.43 -8.50
C ASN A 672 1.24 17.53 -7.25
N ILE A 673 0.07 16.94 -6.98
CA ILE A 673 -0.19 16.14 -5.78
C ILE A 673 0.60 14.82 -5.81
N GLU A 674 0.74 14.20 -6.98
CA GLU A 674 1.47 12.95 -7.17
C GLU A 674 2.97 13.14 -6.94
N ALA A 675 3.54 14.27 -7.40
CA ALA A 675 4.93 14.66 -7.11
C ALA A 675 5.18 14.77 -5.60
N ARG A 676 4.31 15.48 -4.87
CA ARG A 676 4.40 15.63 -3.42
C ARG A 676 4.33 14.27 -2.71
N ARG A 677 3.40 13.41 -3.13
CA ARG A 677 3.22 12.07 -2.57
C ARG A 677 4.47 11.20 -2.78
N ARG A 678 5.00 11.15 -4.01
CA ARG A 678 6.20 10.38 -4.36
C ARG A 678 7.42 10.84 -3.56
N LEU A 679 7.68 12.16 -3.50
CA LEU A 679 8.79 12.71 -2.71
C LEU A 679 8.63 12.45 -1.21
N ALA A 680 7.42 12.65 -0.65
CA ALA A 680 7.16 12.41 0.76
C ALA A 680 7.37 10.93 1.11
N PHE A 681 6.85 10.01 0.29
CA PHE A 681 7.00 8.57 0.50
C PHE A 681 8.46 8.13 0.39
N PHE A 682 9.15 8.51 -0.70
CA PHE A 682 10.56 8.18 -0.91
C PHE A 682 11.39 8.69 0.28
N SER A 683 11.13 9.91 0.72
CA SER A 683 11.84 10.50 1.84
C SER A 683 11.56 9.82 3.17
N ASN A 684 10.30 9.53 3.48
CA ASN A 684 9.93 8.74 4.67
C ASN A 684 10.64 7.38 4.66
N SER A 685 10.65 6.71 3.49
CA SER A 685 11.19 5.36 3.36
C SER A 685 12.67 5.27 3.74
N LEU A 686 13.49 6.27 3.43
CA LEU A 686 14.92 6.24 3.78
C LEU A 686 15.18 6.31 5.29
N PHE A 687 14.22 6.78 6.08
CA PHE A 687 14.31 6.76 7.53
C PHE A 687 13.69 5.51 8.17
N MET A 688 13.12 4.61 7.37
CA MET A 688 12.62 3.31 7.82
C MET A 688 13.75 2.29 8.01
N ASN A 689 13.39 1.10 8.48
CA ASN A 689 14.35 0.01 8.66
C ASN A 689 14.62 -0.68 7.31
N ILE A 690 15.63 -0.20 6.57
CA ILE A 690 16.09 -0.77 5.28
C ILE A 690 17.45 -1.49 5.47
N PRO A 691 17.74 -2.63 4.84
CA PRO A 691 19.08 -3.22 4.84
C PRO A 691 20.08 -2.40 4.01
N HIS A 692 21.39 -2.56 4.23
CA HIS A 692 22.40 -1.85 3.46
C HIS A 692 22.45 -2.31 1.99
N ALA A 693 22.59 -1.37 1.06
CA ALA A 693 22.75 -1.69 -0.36
C ALA A 693 24.16 -2.25 -0.66
N PRO A 694 24.29 -3.37 -1.38
CA PRO A 694 25.57 -3.79 -1.96
C PRO A 694 25.92 -2.96 -3.20
N VAL A 695 27.21 -2.97 -3.58
CA VAL A 695 27.69 -2.46 -4.89
C VAL A 695 26.91 -3.16 -6.01
N VAL A 696 26.59 -2.47 -7.11
CA VAL A 696 25.81 -3.03 -8.24
C VAL A 696 26.42 -4.35 -8.72
N GLU A 697 27.74 -4.45 -8.83
CA GLU A 697 28.39 -5.69 -9.26
C GLU A 697 28.14 -6.87 -8.31
N LYS A 698 28.00 -6.64 -7.00
CA LYS A 698 27.82 -7.68 -5.97
C LYS A 698 26.35 -7.96 -5.63
N MET A 699 25.41 -7.18 -6.17
CA MET A 699 23.98 -7.40 -5.92
C MET A 699 23.49 -8.73 -6.52
N MET A 700 22.42 -9.26 -5.93
CA MET A 700 21.68 -10.38 -6.53
C MET A 700 21.04 -9.96 -7.85
N THR A 701 21.09 -10.87 -8.80
CA THR A 701 20.50 -10.67 -10.12
C THR A 701 19.00 -10.96 -10.04
N PHE A 702 18.17 -10.20 -10.75
CA PHE A 702 16.73 -10.44 -10.72
C PHE A 702 16.06 -10.18 -12.08
N SER A 703 14.91 -10.82 -12.27
CA SER A 703 14.03 -10.55 -13.40
C SER A 703 12.68 -10.04 -12.95
N VAL A 704 12.05 -9.20 -13.77
CA VAL A 704 10.62 -8.88 -13.62
C VAL A 704 9.83 -9.69 -14.64
N LEU A 705 8.66 -10.19 -14.23
CA LEU A 705 7.77 -10.99 -15.04
C LEU A 705 6.35 -10.41 -15.02
N THR A 706 5.84 -10.03 -16.20
CA THR A 706 4.47 -9.51 -16.35
C THR A 706 3.66 -10.42 -17.27
N PRO A 707 2.58 -11.07 -16.80
CA PRO A 707 1.66 -11.77 -17.69
C PRO A 707 0.80 -10.74 -18.44
N TYR A 708 0.69 -10.92 -19.76
CA TYR A 708 -0.13 -10.09 -20.64
C TYR A 708 -0.98 -10.99 -21.53
N TYR A 709 -2.22 -10.60 -21.80
CA TYR A 709 -3.09 -11.33 -22.69
C TYR A 709 -3.45 -10.55 -23.94
N ASN A 710 -4.37 -9.61 -23.84
CA ASN A 710 -4.91 -8.86 -24.97
C ASN A 710 -5.42 -7.47 -24.57
N GLU A 711 -4.99 -6.99 -23.41
CA GLU A 711 -5.25 -5.63 -22.94
C GLU A 711 -4.61 -4.60 -23.89
N ASP A 712 -5.02 -3.33 -23.78
CA ASP A 712 -4.47 -2.26 -24.63
C ASP A 712 -2.96 -2.09 -24.39
N VAL A 713 -2.18 -2.16 -25.47
CA VAL A 713 -0.72 -1.96 -25.41
C VAL A 713 -0.38 -0.48 -25.34
N VAL A 714 -0.89 0.28 -26.31
CA VAL A 714 -0.84 1.74 -26.43
C VAL A 714 -2.19 2.14 -27.05
N TYR A 715 -2.86 3.15 -26.52
CA TYR A 715 -4.13 3.61 -27.07
C TYR A 715 -3.99 3.99 -28.55
N GLN A 716 -4.94 3.55 -29.37
CA GLN A 716 -5.05 3.91 -30.78
C GLN A 716 -5.60 5.32 -30.95
N LYS A 717 -5.38 5.93 -32.12
CA LYS A 717 -5.88 7.27 -32.42
C LYS A 717 -7.40 7.33 -32.30
N GLU A 718 -8.08 6.32 -32.81
CA GLU A 718 -9.54 6.22 -32.82
C GLU A 718 -10.09 6.10 -31.40
N GLN A 719 -9.42 5.33 -30.53
CA GLN A 719 -9.82 5.16 -29.12
C GLN A 719 -9.74 6.49 -28.34
N LEU A 720 -8.80 7.38 -28.67
CA LEU A 720 -8.64 8.65 -27.98
C LEU A 720 -9.75 9.66 -28.28
N VAL A 721 -10.36 9.57 -29.46
CA VAL A 721 -11.35 10.53 -29.97
C VAL A 721 -12.78 9.99 -29.86
N THR A 722 -12.96 8.68 -29.90
CA THR A 722 -14.28 8.06 -29.82
C THR A 722 -14.92 8.37 -28.47
N GLU A 723 -16.12 8.94 -28.51
CA GLU A 723 -16.91 9.25 -27.32
C GLU A 723 -17.62 8.00 -26.81
N ASN A 724 -17.62 7.83 -25.48
CA ASN A 724 -18.41 6.79 -24.81
C ASN A 724 -19.92 7.13 -24.82
N GLU A 725 -20.75 6.27 -24.22
CA GLU A 725 -22.21 6.46 -24.10
C GLU A 725 -22.59 7.82 -23.46
N ASP A 726 -21.71 8.39 -22.63
CA ASP A 726 -21.87 9.69 -21.97
C ASP A 726 -21.36 10.88 -22.81
N GLY A 727 -20.92 10.68 -24.05
CA GLY A 727 -20.39 11.75 -24.91
C GLY A 727 -18.96 12.21 -24.56
N VAL A 728 -18.23 11.42 -23.77
CA VAL A 728 -16.88 11.76 -23.27
C VAL A 728 -15.83 10.89 -23.96
N SER A 729 -14.83 11.51 -24.58
CA SER A 729 -13.67 10.82 -25.16
C SER A 729 -12.58 10.57 -24.10
N ILE A 730 -11.73 9.55 -24.30
CA ILE A 730 -10.65 9.21 -23.37
C ILE A 730 -9.68 10.39 -23.21
N LEU A 731 -9.34 11.07 -24.31
CA LEU A 731 -8.41 12.20 -24.26
C LEU A 731 -8.99 13.37 -23.47
N TYR A 732 -10.25 13.74 -23.72
CA TYR A 732 -10.90 14.82 -22.98
C TYR A 732 -10.97 14.52 -21.47
N TYR A 733 -11.29 13.27 -21.12
CA TYR A 733 -11.29 12.82 -19.74
C TYR A 733 -9.91 12.96 -19.09
N LEU A 734 -8.84 12.47 -19.75
CA LEU A 734 -7.48 12.55 -19.22
C LEU A 734 -6.98 13.98 -19.09
N GLN A 735 -7.30 14.86 -20.04
CA GLN A 735 -6.98 16.29 -19.97
C GLN A 735 -7.67 16.99 -18.79
N THR A 736 -8.90 16.57 -18.48
CA THR A 736 -9.68 17.14 -17.36
C THR A 736 -9.15 16.67 -16.02
N VAL A 737 -8.81 15.38 -15.90
CA VAL A 737 -8.30 14.79 -14.64
C VAL A 737 -6.86 15.21 -14.36
N TYR A 738 -6.02 15.31 -15.40
CA TYR A 738 -4.59 15.62 -15.30
C TYR A 738 -4.25 16.94 -16.00
N ALA A 739 -5.00 18.01 -15.67
CA ALA A 739 -4.87 19.31 -16.34
C ALA A 739 -3.49 19.96 -16.17
N ASP A 740 -2.88 19.81 -15.00
CA ASP A 740 -1.52 20.27 -14.70
C ASP A 740 -0.47 19.48 -15.49
N GLU A 741 -0.59 18.15 -15.53
CA GLU A 741 0.32 17.31 -16.30
C GLU A 741 0.17 17.50 -17.82
N TRP A 742 -1.03 17.83 -18.30
CA TRP A 742 -1.26 18.20 -19.70
C TRP A 742 -0.55 19.52 -20.06
N ALA A 743 -0.58 20.51 -19.18
CA ALA A 743 0.15 21.77 -19.38
C ALA A 743 1.67 21.53 -19.45
N ASN A 744 2.21 20.68 -18.56
CA ASN A 744 3.62 20.29 -18.56
C ASN A 744 4.03 19.52 -19.82
N PHE A 745 3.13 18.66 -20.33
CA PHE A 745 3.32 17.96 -21.60
C PHE A 745 3.39 18.92 -22.78
N LEU A 746 2.45 19.87 -22.88
CA LEU A 746 2.48 20.90 -23.93
C LEU A 746 3.75 21.75 -23.85
N GLN A 747 4.22 22.08 -22.64
CA GLN A 747 5.49 22.77 -22.43
C GLN A 747 6.66 21.95 -22.99
N ARG A 748 6.70 20.63 -22.73
CA ARG A 748 7.74 19.73 -23.25
C ARG A 748 7.70 19.66 -24.78
N MET A 749 6.50 19.50 -25.35
CA MET A 749 6.32 19.42 -26.80
C MET A 749 6.74 20.72 -27.49
N ARG A 750 6.45 21.89 -26.92
CA ARG A 750 6.92 23.19 -27.44
C ARG A 750 8.44 23.28 -27.45
N ARG A 751 9.10 22.80 -26.39
CA ARG A 751 10.58 22.68 -26.34
C ARG A 751 11.12 21.75 -27.43
N GLU A 752 10.40 20.68 -27.75
CA GLU A 752 10.73 19.75 -28.83
C GLU A 752 10.23 20.20 -30.22
N GLY A 753 9.88 21.48 -30.38
CA GLY A 753 9.55 22.11 -31.67
C GLY A 753 8.08 22.16 -32.05
N LEU A 754 7.13 21.94 -31.12
CA LEU A 754 5.70 22.11 -31.39
C LEU A 754 5.32 23.59 -31.51
N VAL A 755 4.74 23.99 -32.64
CA VAL A 755 4.29 25.38 -32.88
C VAL A 755 2.78 25.54 -32.70
N SER A 756 1.99 24.56 -33.14
CA SER A 756 0.52 24.52 -33.00
C SER A 756 0.04 23.21 -32.41
N GLU A 757 -1.06 23.22 -31.65
CA GLU A 757 -1.64 21.99 -31.08
C GLU A 757 -2.18 21.03 -32.14
N ASP A 758 -2.51 21.50 -33.35
CA ASP A 758 -2.92 20.63 -34.46
C ASP A 758 -1.80 19.67 -34.91
N GLU A 759 -0.53 20.05 -34.69
CA GLU A 759 0.63 19.21 -34.99
C GLU A 759 0.69 17.97 -34.08
N LEU A 760 0.00 17.98 -32.94
CA LEU A 760 -0.13 16.81 -32.05
C LEU A 760 -0.80 15.64 -32.76
N TRP A 761 -1.73 15.90 -33.68
CA TRP A 761 -2.45 14.85 -34.40
C TRP A 761 -1.73 14.37 -35.67
N THR A 762 -0.64 15.04 -36.06
CA THR A 762 0.11 14.76 -37.29
C THR A 762 1.53 14.30 -36.98
N THR A 763 2.44 15.20 -36.63
CA THR A 763 3.86 14.92 -36.42
C THR A 763 4.15 14.30 -35.05
N LYS A 764 3.44 14.73 -34.00
CA LYS A 764 3.66 14.30 -32.61
C LYS A 764 2.63 13.28 -32.09
N LEU A 765 1.93 12.59 -33.00
CA LEU A 765 0.87 11.63 -32.65
C LEU A 765 1.35 10.50 -31.71
N ARG A 766 2.59 10.04 -31.86
CA ARG A 766 3.17 9.00 -30.99
C ARG A 766 3.33 9.49 -29.55
N GLU A 767 3.84 10.71 -29.37
CA GLU A 767 3.98 11.32 -28.04
C GLU A 767 2.62 11.51 -27.36
N LEU A 768 1.60 11.97 -28.11
CA LEU A 768 0.24 12.10 -27.59
C LEU A 768 -0.34 10.73 -27.15
N ARG A 769 -0.17 9.69 -27.99
CA ARG A 769 -0.64 8.33 -27.68
C ARG A 769 0.08 7.75 -26.46
N LEU A 770 1.39 7.98 -26.33
CA LEU A 770 2.17 7.53 -25.18
C LEU A 770 1.78 8.29 -23.91
N TRP A 771 1.63 9.61 -23.98
CA TRP A 771 1.18 10.43 -22.85
C TRP A 771 -0.15 9.95 -22.28
N ALA A 772 -1.12 9.66 -23.16
CA ALA A 772 -2.41 9.10 -22.76
C ALA A 772 -2.27 7.67 -22.21
N SER A 773 -1.47 6.83 -22.85
CA SER A 773 -1.27 5.42 -22.44
C SER A 773 -0.59 5.30 -21.08
N TYR A 774 0.33 6.21 -20.73
CA TYR A 774 1.00 6.26 -19.44
C TYR A 774 0.07 6.66 -18.28
N ARG A 775 -1.09 7.26 -18.58
CA ARG A 775 -2.12 7.61 -17.59
C ARG A 775 -3.27 6.60 -17.55
N GLY A 776 -3.40 5.75 -18.57
CA GLY A 776 -4.30 4.60 -18.61
C GLY A 776 -3.78 3.34 -17.92
N GLN A 777 -4.54 2.25 -18.02
CA GLN A 777 -4.15 0.89 -17.60
C GLN A 777 -3.61 0.10 -18.81
N THR A 778 -2.51 0.56 -19.41
CA THR A 778 -1.93 -0.04 -20.64
C THR A 778 -0.62 -0.78 -20.38
N LEU A 779 -0.24 -1.71 -21.26
CA LEU A 779 1.07 -2.37 -21.18
C LEU A 779 2.24 -1.38 -21.27
N ALA A 780 2.11 -0.31 -22.05
CA ALA A 780 3.15 0.71 -22.19
C ALA A 780 3.50 1.40 -20.86
N ARG A 781 2.49 1.69 -20.02
CA ARG A 781 2.71 2.24 -18.67
C ARG A 781 3.55 1.29 -17.81
N THR A 782 3.15 0.02 -17.76
CA THR A 782 3.82 -1.01 -16.97
C THR A 782 5.24 -1.25 -17.46
N VAL A 783 5.45 -1.25 -18.78
CA VAL A 783 6.78 -1.36 -19.37
C VAL A 783 7.65 -0.17 -18.99
N ARG A 784 7.14 1.07 -19.12
CA ARG A 784 7.86 2.28 -18.70
C ARG A 784 8.29 2.19 -17.24
N GLY A 785 7.35 1.86 -16.34
CA GLY A 785 7.62 1.78 -14.91
C GLY A 785 8.64 0.70 -14.55
N MET A 786 8.50 -0.51 -15.08
CA MET A 786 9.45 -1.59 -14.77
C MET A 786 10.83 -1.34 -15.37
N MET A 787 10.94 -0.55 -16.43
CA MET A 787 12.23 -0.13 -17.00
C MET A 787 12.98 0.89 -16.13
N CYS A 788 12.31 1.55 -15.17
CA CYS A 788 12.97 2.35 -14.14
C CYS A 788 14.03 1.55 -13.35
N ASN A 789 13.82 0.25 -13.14
CA ASN A 789 14.84 -0.64 -12.53
C ASN A 789 16.14 -0.66 -13.33
N SER A 790 16.06 -0.78 -14.65
CA SER A 790 17.24 -0.78 -15.52
C SER A 790 17.96 0.57 -15.47
N ARG A 791 17.21 1.68 -15.46
CA ARG A 791 17.76 3.05 -15.42
C ARG A 791 18.44 3.34 -14.08
N ALA A 792 17.77 2.97 -12.97
CA ALA A 792 18.28 3.13 -11.61
C ALA A 792 19.60 2.36 -11.41
N LEU A 793 19.66 1.10 -11.85
CA LEU A 793 20.89 0.30 -11.76
C LEU A 793 22.05 0.89 -12.56
N TRP A 794 21.78 1.44 -13.73
CA TRP A 794 22.80 2.08 -14.53
C TRP A 794 23.36 3.34 -13.85
N LYS A 795 22.50 4.22 -13.30
CA LYS A 795 22.95 5.40 -12.54
C LYS A 795 23.69 5.02 -11.26
N LEU A 796 23.22 4.03 -10.52
CA LEU A 796 23.90 3.54 -9.31
C LEU A 796 25.28 2.93 -9.64
N ASN A 797 25.41 2.23 -10.77
CA ASN A 797 26.69 1.68 -11.23
C ASN A 797 27.67 2.80 -11.62
N LEU A 798 27.17 3.90 -12.19
CA LEU A 798 27.97 5.09 -12.46
C LEU A 798 28.50 5.71 -11.15
N PHE A 799 27.65 5.80 -10.12
CA PHE A 799 28.05 6.33 -8.80
C PHE A 799 29.00 5.42 -8.04
N ASP A 800 28.88 4.10 -8.20
CA ASP A 800 29.81 3.12 -7.64
C ASP A 800 31.22 3.26 -8.29
N ALA A 801 31.29 3.64 -9.58
CA ALA A 801 32.55 3.88 -10.30
C ALA A 801 33.15 5.28 -10.11
N ALA A 802 32.36 6.25 -9.62
CA ALA A 802 32.80 7.62 -9.42
C ALA A 802 33.68 7.74 -8.16
N SER A 803 35.00 7.89 -8.38
CA SER A 803 35.99 8.28 -7.37
C SER A 803 36.20 9.79 -7.35
N GLU A 804 36.77 10.31 -6.26
CA GLU A 804 37.13 11.72 -6.09
C GLU A 804 38.04 12.25 -7.21
N GLU A 805 38.97 11.41 -7.66
CA GLU A 805 39.93 11.73 -8.71
C GLU A 805 39.26 11.83 -10.09
N ASN A 806 38.35 10.90 -10.42
CA ASN A 806 37.63 10.88 -11.69
C ASN A 806 36.64 12.06 -11.85
N ILE A 807 36.01 12.50 -10.75
CA ILE A 807 35.09 13.64 -10.75
C ILE A 807 35.85 14.94 -11.01
N ARG A 808 37.06 15.09 -10.44
CA ARG A 808 37.89 16.30 -10.58
C ARG A 808 38.54 16.43 -11.96
N THR A 809 38.89 15.33 -12.64
CA THR A 809 39.63 15.38 -13.92
C THR A 809 38.74 15.42 -15.16
N ASP A 810 37.69 14.60 -15.23
CA ASP A 810 36.99 14.33 -16.50
C ASP A 810 35.65 15.08 -16.64
N GLY A 811 35.03 15.50 -15.54
CA GLY A 811 33.67 16.02 -15.55
C GLY A 811 32.60 14.95 -15.80
N VAL A 812 31.36 15.24 -15.40
CA VAL A 812 30.25 14.27 -15.34
C VAL A 812 29.89 13.70 -16.71
N ASP A 813 29.82 14.56 -17.72
CA ASP A 813 29.42 14.16 -19.08
C ASP A 813 30.46 13.27 -19.77
N ALA A 814 31.73 13.39 -19.40
CA ALA A 814 32.78 12.53 -19.93
C ALA A 814 32.74 11.14 -19.28
N LEU A 815 32.47 11.07 -17.97
CA LEU A 815 32.29 9.80 -17.26
C LEU A 815 31.08 9.03 -17.79
N GLU A 816 29.96 9.71 -18.03
CA GLU A 816 28.76 9.11 -18.60
C GLU A 816 28.99 8.60 -20.04
N ARG A 817 29.73 9.35 -20.87
CA ARG A 817 30.10 8.94 -22.23
C ARG A 817 31.09 7.76 -22.27
N ARG A 818 31.97 7.65 -21.26
CA ARG A 818 32.99 6.60 -21.18
C ARG A 818 32.42 5.28 -20.65
N HIS A 819 31.44 5.34 -19.75
CA HIS A 819 30.88 4.15 -19.10
C HIS A 819 29.87 3.43 -20.01
N LYS A 820 30.28 2.30 -20.59
CA LYS A 820 29.41 1.50 -21.47
C LYS A 820 28.27 0.86 -20.67
N ARG A 821 27.02 1.10 -21.10
CA ARG A 821 25.81 0.38 -20.68
C ARG A 821 26.00 -1.13 -20.88
N GLY A 822 25.99 -1.91 -19.80
CA GLY A 822 26.22 -3.35 -19.86
C GLY A 822 26.05 -4.09 -18.54
N MET A 823 26.50 -3.53 -17.41
CA MET A 823 26.36 -4.18 -16.10
C MET A 823 24.88 -4.32 -15.71
N GLU A 824 24.07 -3.30 -15.96
CA GLU A 824 22.63 -3.31 -15.70
C GLU A 824 21.93 -4.44 -16.46
N MET A 825 22.38 -4.76 -17.67
CA MET A 825 21.81 -5.83 -18.51
C MET A 825 22.16 -7.24 -18.00
N ILE A 826 23.24 -7.38 -17.23
CA ILE A 826 23.60 -8.63 -16.55
C ILE A 826 22.78 -8.78 -15.26
N LYS A 827 22.47 -7.65 -14.59
CA LYS A 827 21.77 -7.65 -13.30
C LYS A 827 20.25 -7.69 -13.41
N TYR A 828 19.69 -7.16 -14.49
CA TYR A 828 18.25 -7.01 -14.68
C TYR A 828 17.78 -7.49 -16.05
N THR A 829 16.63 -8.17 -16.07
CA THR A 829 15.93 -8.54 -17.29
C THR A 829 14.43 -8.42 -17.07
N TYR A 830 13.71 -7.90 -18.06
CA TYR A 830 12.27 -7.77 -17.99
C TYR A 830 11.58 -8.64 -19.04
N ILE A 831 10.66 -9.51 -18.60
CA ILE A 831 9.96 -10.45 -19.46
C ILE A 831 8.46 -10.18 -19.42
N VAL A 832 7.90 -9.89 -20.59
CA VAL A 832 6.45 -9.84 -20.80
C VAL A 832 6.00 -11.16 -21.40
N ALA A 833 5.13 -11.88 -20.69
CA ALA A 833 4.57 -13.15 -21.13
C ALA A 833 3.27 -12.92 -21.92
N CYS A 834 3.38 -12.80 -23.23
CA CYS A 834 2.29 -12.57 -24.17
C CYS A 834 1.97 -13.84 -24.96
N GLN A 835 1.15 -14.75 -24.41
CA GLN A 835 0.87 -16.04 -25.05
C GLN A 835 0.39 -15.97 -26.51
N ILE A 836 -0.34 -14.92 -26.90
CA ILE A 836 -0.92 -14.79 -28.25
C ILE A 836 -0.07 -13.96 -29.22
N TYR A 837 1.12 -13.51 -28.83
CA TYR A 837 1.95 -12.63 -29.67
C TYR A 837 2.25 -13.23 -31.04
N GLY A 838 2.55 -14.53 -31.10
CA GLY A 838 2.81 -15.23 -32.37
C GLY A 838 1.62 -15.14 -33.32
N THR A 839 0.41 -15.43 -32.84
CA THR A 839 -0.82 -15.32 -33.62
C THR A 839 -1.15 -13.89 -34.01
N GLN A 840 -0.93 -12.92 -33.11
CA GLN A 840 -1.11 -11.49 -33.40
C GLN A 840 -0.16 -11.02 -34.51
N LYS A 841 1.09 -11.50 -34.50
CA LYS A 841 2.11 -11.20 -35.50
C LYS A 841 1.73 -11.78 -36.87
N GLU A 842 1.25 -13.02 -36.93
CA GLU A 842 0.72 -13.62 -38.17
C GLU A 842 -0.46 -12.84 -38.75
N LYS A 843 -1.34 -12.34 -37.88
CA LYS A 843 -2.53 -11.55 -38.27
C LYS A 843 -2.23 -10.07 -38.58
N LYS A 844 -0.99 -9.60 -38.36
CA LYS A 844 -0.61 -8.18 -38.42
C LYS A 844 -1.48 -7.29 -37.53
N ASP A 845 -1.79 -7.79 -36.34
CA ASP A 845 -2.54 -7.05 -35.31
C ASP A 845 -1.77 -5.79 -34.89
N PRO A 846 -2.42 -4.61 -34.79
CA PRO A 846 -1.80 -3.39 -34.27
C PRO A 846 -1.07 -3.61 -32.92
N ASN A 847 -1.60 -4.45 -32.04
CA ASN A 847 -0.97 -4.75 -30.75
C ASN A 847 0.41 -5.39 -30.90
N ALA A 848 0.61 -6.26 -31.91
CA ALA A 848 1.92 -6.87 -32.16
C ALA A 848 2.96 -5.85 -32.64
N ILE A 849 2.53 -4.85 -33.41
CA ILE A 849 3.38 -3.75 -33.87
C ILE A 849 3.82 -2.89 -32.69
N GLU A 850 2.89 -2.54 -31.80
CA GLU A 850 3.20 -1.74 -30.62
C GLU A 850 4.08 -2.51 -29.62
N ILE A 851 3.86 -3.82 -29.42
CA ILE A 851 4.75 -4.67 -28.60
C ILE A 851 6.17 -4.70 -29.18
N SER A 852 6.30 -4.81 -30.51
CA SER A 852 7.60 -4.77 -31.19
C SER A 852 8.30 -3.42 -31.00
N TYR A 853 7.55 -2.32 -31.09
CA TYR A 853 8.07 -0.98 -30.77
C TYR A 853 8.55 -0.87 -29.32
N LEU A 854 7.79 -1.39 -28.35
CA LEU A 854 8.19 -1.40 -26.94
C LEU A 854 9.51 -2.17 -26.73
N MET A 855 9.71 -3.29 -27.44
CA MET A 855 10.99 -4.02 -27.42
C MET A 855 12.14 -3.22 -28.04
N MET A 856 11.88 -2.50 -29.14
CA MET A 856 12.87 -1.63 -29.79
C MET A 856 13.30 -0.46 -28.90
N ALA A 857 12.34 0.13 -28.16
CA ALA A 857 12.61 1.24 -27.25
C ALA A 857 13.35 0.81 -25.97
N ASN A 858 13.18 -0.43 -25.52
CA ASN A 858 13.63 -0.88 -24.20
C ASN A 858 14.63 -2.05 -24.25
N LYS A 859 15.91 -1.76 -23.96
CA LYS A 859 17.00 -2.74 -24.08
C LYS A 859 16.84 -4.03 -23.28
N ALA A 860 16.35 -3.91 -22.05
CA ALA A 860 16.17 -5.03 -21.12
C ALA A 860 14.87 -5.84 -21.34
N LEU A 861 13.96 -5.35 -22.19
CA LEU A 861 12.66 -5.99 -22.43
C LEU A 861 12.78 -7.20 -23.36
N ARG A 862 12.10 -8.28 -23.00
CA ARG A 862 11.97 -9.52 -23.76
C ARG A 862 10.50 -9.93 -23.77
N VAL A 863 10.07 -10.56 -24.86
CA VAL A 863 8.69 -11.05 -24.98
C VAL A 863 8.72 -12.58 -25.10
N ALA A 864 7.97 -13.24 -24.23
CA ALA A 864 7.77 -14.68 -24.26
C ALA A 864 6.36 -14.98 -24.78
N TYR A 865 6.23 -15.87 -25.77
CA TYR A 865 4.94 -16.26 -26.33
C TYR A 865 4.87 -17.75 -26.67
N VAL A 866 3.67 -18.22 -26.98
CA VAL A 866 3.46 -19.59 -27.44
C VAL A 866 3.22 -19.60 -28.94
N ASP A 867 3.98 -20.44 -29.63
CA ASP A 867 3.88 -20.65 -31.06
C ASP A 867 3.19 -21.99 -31.34
N GLU A 868 2.20 -21.99 -32.23
CA GLU A 868 1.41 -23.17 -32.58
C GLU A 868 1.63 -23.54 -34.05
N VAL A 869 2.48 -24.54 -34.30
CA VAL A 869 2.84 -24.96 -35.65
C VAL A 869 2.01 -26.18 -36.05
N ARG A 870 1.13 -26.00 -37.06
CA ARG A 870 0.34 -27.12 -37.60
C ARG A 870 1.22 -28.02 -38.46
N THR A 871 1.39 -29.27 -38.04
CA THR A 871 2.07 -30.33 -38.81
C THR A 871 1.06 -31.35 -39.35
N ARG A 872 1.52 -32.29 -40.18
CA ARG A 872 0.65 -33.35 -40.76
C ARG A 872 0.13 -34.34 -39.72
N VAL A 873 0.77 -34.42 -38.55
CA VAL A 873 0.47 -35.40 -37.48
C VAL A 873 -0.30 -34.77 -36.31
N GLY A 874 -0.34 -33.43 -36.24
CA GLY A 874 -1.03 -32.67 -35.18
C GLY A 874 -0.58 -31.22 -35.12
N THR A 875 -0.81 -30.56 -33.98
CA THR A 875 -0.26 -29.23 -33.71
C THR A 875 0.89 -29.37 -32.72
N ASP A 876 2.08 -28.89 -33.12
CA ASP A 876 3.23 -28.78 -32.23
C ASP A 876 3.20 -27.42 -31.54
N TYR A 877 3.48 -27.40 -30.24
CA TYR A 877 3.48 -26.20 -29.42
C TYR A 877 4.91 -25.86 -29.00
N TYR A 878 5.31 -24.59 -29.11
CA TYR A 878 6.63 -24.13 -28.71
C TYR A 878 6.53 -22.94 -27.76
N PHE A 879 7.38 -22.92 -26.73
CA PHE A 879 7.71 -21.71 -25.99
C PHE A 879 8.79 -20.94 -26.75
N VAL A 880 8.53 -19.67 -27.04
CA VAL A 880 9.46 -18.82 -27.78
C VAL A 880 9.76 -17.57 -26.97
N LEU A 881 11.05 -17.21 -26.90
CA LEU A 881 11.52 -15.96 -26.32
C LEU A 881 12.15 -15.11 -27.42
N VAL A 882 11.70 -13.87 -27.57
CA VAL A 882 12.22 -12.90 -28.55
C VAL A 882 12.79 -11.66 -27.88
N LYS A 883 13.70 -11.00 -28.61
CA LYS A 883 14.22 -9.66 -28.29
C LYS A 883 14.36 -8.83 -29.55
N TYR A 884 14.43 -7.52 -29.39
CA TYR A 884 14.97 -6.66 -30.43
C TYR A 884 16.51 -6.70 -30.41
N ASP A 885 17.13 -6.80 -31.58
CA ASP A 885 18.57 -6.70 -31.76
C ASP A 885 18.90 -5.40 -32.50
N TRP A 886 19.52 -4.44 -31.81
CA TRP A 886 19.90 -3.15 -32.38
C TRP A 886 21.05 -3.23 -33.38
N THR A 887 21.83 -4.31 -33.39
CA THR A 887 22.90 -4.49 -34.38
C THR A 887 22.34 -5.02 -35.69
N LEU A 888 21.35 -5.90 -35.62
CA LEU A 888 20.66 -6.44 -36.80
C LEU A 888 19.41 -5.65 -37.20
N GLU A 889 19.05 -4.62 -36.43
CA GLU A 889 17.84 -3.79 -36.58
C GLU A 889 16.55 -4.60 -36.77
N ARG A 890 16.45 -5.72 -36.06
CA ARG A 890 15.28 -6.61 -36.16
C ARG A 890 15.03 -7.40 -34.89
N GLU A 891 13.80 -7.89 -34.78
CA GLU A 891 13.43 -8.89 -33.78
C GLU A 891 14.14 -10.23 -34.07
N VAL A 892 14.69 -10.86 -33.03
CA VAL A 892 15.36 -12.16 -33.10
C VAL A 892 14.81 -13.11 -32.04
N GLU A 893 14.61 -14.36 -32.44
CA GLU A 893 14.33 -15.47 -31.53
C GLU A 893 15.60 -15.85 -30.76
N ILE A 894 15.51 -15.89 -29.44
CA ILE A 894 16.60 -16.29 -28.55
C ILE A 894 16.50 -17.79 -28.24
N TYR A 895 15.29 -18.24 -27.88
CA TYR A 895 15.02 -19.63 -27.52
C TYR A 895 13.71 -20.08 -28.15
N ARG A 896 13.67 -21.35 -28.55
CA ARG A 896 12.48 -22.07 -29.00
C ARG A 896 12.50 -23.46 -28.35
N ILE A 897 11.52 -23.75 -27.50
CA ILE A 897 11.45 -24.98 -26.69
C ILE A 897 10.13 -25.69 -27.01
N GLN A 898 10.21 -26.93 -27.51
CA GLN A 898 9.01 -27.72 -27.83
C GLN A 898 8.31 -28.22 -26.57
N LEU A 899 6.98 -28.18 -26.56
CA LEU A 899 6.12 -28.69 -25.50
C LEU A 899 5.55 -30.06 -25.82
N SER A 900 5.25 -30.82 -24.78
CA SER A 900 4.58 -32.11 -24.90
C SER A 900 3.07 -32.01 -25.18
N GLY A 901 2.50 -30.80 -25.22
CA GLY A 901 1.06 -30.58 -25.44
C GLY A 901 0.65 -29.10 -25.35
N PRO A 902 -0.66 -28.81 -25.45
CA PRO A 902 -1.18 -27.44 -25.44
C PRO A 902 -0.97 -26.75 -24.09
N LEU A 903 -0.55 -25.48 -24.12
CA LEU A 903 -0.33 -24.67 -22.91
C LEU A 903 -1.64 -24.27 -22.22
N LYS A 904 -2.65 -23.82 -22.99
CA LYS A 904 -3.87 -23.21 -22.44
C LYS A 904 -4.73 -24.28 -21.75
N LEU A 905 -4.52 -24.43 -20.44
CA LEU A 905 -5.31 -25.31 -19.60
C LEU A 905 -6.56 -24.58 -19.10
N GLY A 906 -6.46 -23.39 -18.53
CA GLY A 906 -7.64 -22.60 -18.11
C GLY A 906 -7.49 -21.09 -18.28
N GLY A 907 -7.41 -20.36 -17.16
CA GLY A 907 -7.59 -18.90 -17.10
C GLY A 907 -6.53 -18.03 -17.80
N GLY A 908 -5.41 -18.58 -18.24
CA GLY A 908 -4.40 -17.90 -19.05
C GLY A 908 -3.29 -17.22 -18.23
N LYS A 909 -3.62 -16.49 -17.16
CA LYS A 909 -2.63 -15.84 -16.28
C LYS A 909 -1.64 -16.83 -15.64
N PRO A 910 -2.07 -17.93 -14.97
CA PRO A 910 -1.12 -18.88 -14.38
C PRO A 910 -0.27 -19.62 -15.42
N GLU A 911 -0.84 -19.91 -16.58
CA GLU A 911 -0.11 -20.51 -17.69
C GLU A 911 0.96 -19.56 -18.22
N ASN A 912 0.63 -18.27 -18.43
CA ASN A 912 1.58 -17.23 -18.84
C ASN A 912 2.75 -17.09 -17.87
N GLN A 913 2.46 -17.01 -16.57
CA GLN A 913 3.48 -16.86 -15.54
C GLN A 913 4.42 -18.08 -15.50
N ASN A 914 3.88 -19.30 -15.46
CA ASN A 914 4.68 -20.52 -15.37
C ASN A 914 5.47 -20.80 -16.66
N HIS A 915 4.88 -20.50 -17.83
CA HIS A 915 5.56 -20.56 -19.12
C HIS A 915 6.79 -19.65 -19.13
N ALA A 916 6.61 -18.38 -18.79
CA ALA A 916 7.69 -17.41 -18.89
C ALA A 916 8.75 -17.53 -17.78
N LEU A 917 8.42 -18.18 -16.65
CA LEU A 917 9.35 -18.39 -15.53
C LEU A 917 10.66 -19.05 -15.97
N ILE A 918 10.65 -19.97 -16.94
CA ILE A 918 11.88 -20.65 -17.43
C ILE A 918 12.83 -19.69 -18.16
N PHE A 919 12.30 -18.61 -18.74
CA PHE A 919 13.07 -17.61 -19.47
C PHE A 919 13.65 -16.53 -18.56
N THR A 920 13.12 -16.39 -17.34
CA THR A 920 13.68 -15.48 -16.34
C THR A 920 15.12 -15.87 -15.98
N ARG A 921 15.93 -14.87 -15.61
CA ARG A 921 17.34 -15.00 -15.26
C ARG A 921 17.60 -14.42 -13.88
N GLY A 922 18.69 -14.90 -13.27
CA GLY A 922 19.16 -14.44 -11.97
C GLY A 922 18.65 -15.22 -10.76
N ASP A 923 18.81 -14.65 -9.57
CA ASP A 923 18.52 -15.32 -8.29
C ASP A 923 17.07 -15.07 -7.85
N ALA A 924 16.53 -13.90 -8.17
CA ALA A 924 15.19 -13.48 -7.79
C ALA A 924 14.28 -13.22 -9.00
N VAL A 925 12.97 -13.36 -8.81
CA VAL A 925 11.96 -12.98 -9.81
C VAL A 925 10.84 -12.19 -9.16
N GLN A 926 10.55 -11.00 -9.69
CA GLN A 926 9.40 -10.20 -9.28
C GLN A 926 8.23 -10.44 -10.22
N THR A 927 7.05 -10.71 -9.66
CA THR A 927 5.82 -10.89 -10.43
C THR A 927 5.02 -9.60 -10.43
N ILE A 928 4.68 -9.08 -11.60
CA ILE A 928 4.01 -7.79 -11.78
C ILE A 928 2.74 -8.01 -12.59
N ASP A 929 1.62 -7.46 -12.17
CA ASP A 929 0.38 -7.45 -12.96
C ASP A 929 0.45 -6.38 -14.04
N MET A 930 -0.26 -6.59 -15.15
CA MET A 930 -0.20 -5.68 -16.31
C MET A 930 -0.66 -4.25 -16.01
N ASN A 931 -1.42 -4.01 -14.94
CA ASN A 931 -1.88 -2.68 -14.54
C ASN A 931 -1.07 -2.05 -13.40
N GLN A 932 0.12 -2.58 -13.11
CA GLN A 932 1.03 -2.05 -12.11
C GLN A 932 2.13 -1.18 -12.72
N ASP A 933 2.56 -0.17 -11.98
CA ASP A 933 3.55 0.82 -12.41
C ASP A 933 4.68 0.91 -11.37
N ASN A 934 5.87 1.30 -11.77
CA ASN A 934 6.99 1.49 -10.85
C ASN A 934 7.67 2.83 -11.13
N TYR A 935 8.30 3.36 -10.09
CA TYR A 935 8.82 4.72 -10.09
C TYR A 935 10.35 4.70 -9.98
N PHE A 936 11.01 5.71 -10.54
CA PHE A 936 12.47 5.78 -10.55
C PHE A 936 13.08 5.78 -9.15
N GLU A 937 12.55 6.62 -8.26
CA GLU A 937 13.01 6.75 -6.87
C GLU A 937 12.76 5.47 -6.04
N GLU A 938 11.74 4.68 -6.40
CA GLU A 938 11.48 3.38 -5.77
C GLU A 938 12.43 2.30 -6.28
N ALA A 939 12.76 2.32 -7.57
CA ALA A 939 13.70 1.42 -8.20
C ALA A 939 15.13 1.50 -7.61
N LEU A 940 15.53 2.65 -7.07
CA LEU A 940 16.81 2.82 -6.36
C LEU A 940 16.97 1.87 -5.16
N LYS A 941 15.85 1.45 -4.55
CA LYS A 941 15.81 0.59 -3.36
C LYS A 941 15.77 -0.91 -3.67
N MET A 942 15.73 -1.31 -4.94
CA MET A 942 15.60 -2.73 -5.32
C MET A 942 16.79 -3.57 -4.82
N ARG A 943 18.02 -3.00 -4.84
CA ARG A 943 19.22 -3.67 -4.27
C ARG A 943 19.05 -3.96 -2.79
N ASN A 944 18.46 -3.03 -2.05
CA ASN A 944 18.18 -3.18 -0.62
C ASN A 944 17.11 -4.27 -0.40
N LEU A 945 15.99 -4.21 -1.13
CA LEU A 945 14.94 -5.23 -1.03
C LEU A 945 15.48 -6.63 -1.23
N LEU A 946 16.32 -6.85 -2.24
CA LEU A 946 16.88 -8.17 -2.51
C LEU A 946 17.71 -8.70 -1.34
N GLU A 947 18.46 -7.87 -0.61
CA GLU A 947 19.24 -8.33 0.56
C GLU A 947 18.38 -8.96 1.67
N GLU A 948 17.08 -8.67 1.71
CA GLU A 948 16.15 -9.29 2.67
C GLU A 948 16.06 -10.82 2.51
N LEU A 949 16.31 -11.36 1.30
CA LEU A 949 16.39 -12.82 1.06
C LEU A 949 17.55 -13.49 1.83
N LYS A 950 18.58 -12.72 2.22
CA LYS A 950 19.73 -13.24 2.97
C LYS A 950 19.52 -13.20 4.49
N VAL A 951 18.60 -12.36 4.98
CA VAL A 951 18.32 -12.12 6.40
C VAL A 951 17.32 -13.15 6.93
N SER A 952 17.50 -13.59 8.18
CA SER A 952 16.57 -14.54 8.83
C SER A 952 15.50 -13.79 9.63
N TYR A 953 14.23 -14.07 9.34
CA TYR A 953 13.07 -13.45 9.99
C TYR A 953 12.38 -14.44 10.93
N GLY A 954 13.00 -14.69 12.07
CA GLY A 954 12.65 -15.79 12.97
C GLY A 954 13.59 -16.97 12.74
N ILE A 955 13.03 -18.16 12.47
CA ILE A 955 13.84 -19.37 12.21
C ILE A 955 14.25 -19.48 10.73
N HIS A 956 13.48 -18.88 9.82
CA HIS A 956 13.61 -19.08 8.38
C HIS A 956 13.99 -17.79 7.65
N LYS A 957 14.82 -17.93 6.60
CA LYS A 957 15.00 -16.89 5.57
C LYS A 957 13.73 -16.81 4.72
N PRO A 958 13.34 -15.63 4.23
CA PRO A 958 12.17 -15.50 3.37
C PRO A 958 12.43 -16.08 1.98
N GLN A 959 11.38 -16.65 1.37
CA GLN A 959 11.39 -17.10 -0.02
C GLN A 959 10.51 -16.20 -0.89
N ILE A 960 9.62 -15.43 -0.25
CA ILE A 960 8.80 -14.41 -0.90
C ILE A 960 8.94 -13.13 -0.08
N LEU A 961 9.40 -12.06 -0.71
CA LEU A 961 9.44 -10.72 -0.16
C LEU A 961 8.18 -9.96 -0.59
N GLY A 962 7.38 -9.57 0.38
CA GLY A 962 6.18 -8.79 0.16
C GLY A 962 6.46 -7.33 -0.09
N VAL A 963 5.84 -6.77 -1.13
CA VAL A 963 5.93 -5.34 -1.44
C VAL A 963 4.56 -4.69 -1.34
N ARG A 964 4.52 -3.44 -0.89
CA ARG A 964 3.30 -2.63 -0.79
C ARG A 964 2.83 -2.15 -2.16
N GLU A 965 1.52 -2.10 -2.35
CA GLU A 965 0.89 -1.44 -3.50
C GLU A 965 0.38 -0.03 -3.15
N HIS A 966 0.41 0.87 -4.12
CA HIS A 966 -0.22 2.19 -4.05
C HIS A 966 -1.27 2.33 -5.15
N ILE A 967 -2.53 2.55 -4.77
CA ILE A 967 -3.64 2.65 -5.72
C ILE A 967 -3.76 4.08 -6.25
N PHE A 968 -3.30 4.31 -7.49
CA PHE A 968 -3.25 5.65 -8.08
C PHE A 968 -4.58 6.10 -8.73
N THR A 969 -5.57 5.21 -8.86
CA THR A 969 -6.91 5.57 -9.39
C THR A 969 -7.85 6.13 -8.33
N GLY A 970 -7.41 6.23 -7.06
CA GLY A 970 -8.26 6.64 -5.94
C GLY A 970 -8.76 8.09 -5.97
N SER A 971 -8.11 8.97 -6.72
CA SER A 971 -8.51 10.39 -6.85
C SER A 971 -9.62 10.63 -7.88
N VAL A 972 -10.01 9.60 -8.64
CA VAL A 972 -10.92 9.73 -9.79
C VAL A 972 -12.38 9.96 -9.39
N SER A 973 -12.86 9.31 -8.33
CA SER A 973 -14.24 9.42 -7.86
C SER A 973 -14.35 9.02 -6.38
N SER A 974 -15.48 9.33 -5.74
CA SER A 974 -15.76 8.90 -4.35
C SER A 974 -15.76 7.37 -4.21
N LEU A 975 -16.29 6.66 -5.21
CA LEU A 975 -16.28 5.19 -5.25
C LEU A 975 -14.85 4.66 -5.42
N ALA A 976 -14.05 5.28 -6.28
CA ALA A 976 -12.65 4.94 -6.46
C ALA A 976 -11.84 5.18 -5.18
N TRP A 977 -12.13 6.27 -4.47
CA TRP A 977 -11.52 6.60 -3.19
C TRP A 977 -11.83 5.53 -2.14
N PHE A 978 -13.10 5.11 -2.03
CA PHE A 978 -13.50 4.05 -1.10
C PHE A 978 -12.76 2.72 -1.39
N MET A 979 -12.72 2.31 -2.66
CA MET A 979 -12.00 1.11 -3.07
C MET A 979 -10.49 1.21 -2.81
N SER A 980 -9.90 2.37 -3.10
CA SER A 980 -8.50 2.66 -2.81
C SER A 980 -8.20 2.60 -1.30
N ALA A 981 -9.10 3.10 -0.45
CA ALA A 981 -8.96 3.04 1.00
C ALA A 981 -9.04 1.61 1.53
N GLN A 982 -10.02 0.81 1.06
CA GLN A 982 -10.16 -0.60 1.41
C GLN A 982 -8.89 -1.39 1.06
N GLU A 983 -8.38 -1.22 -0.17
CA GLU A 983 -7.16 -1.92 -0.60
C GLU A 983 -5.92 -1.40 0.13
N THR A 984 -5.79 -0.08 0.32
CA THR A 984 -4.71 0.52 1.12
C THR A 984 -4.67 -0.06 2.52
N SER A 985 -5.82 -0.27 3.17
CA SER A 985 -5.91 -0.92 4.48
C SER A 985 -5.39 -2.36 4.44
N PHE A 986 -5.78 -3.14 3.42
CA PHE A 986 -5.30 -4.51 3.26
C PHE A 986 -3.78 -4.57 3.01
N VAL A 987 -3.27 -3.83 2.01
CA VAL A 987 -1.86 -3.87 1.57
C VAL A 987 -0.88 -3.25 2.57
N THR A 988 -1.39 -2.62 3.64
CA THR A 988 -0.60 -2.06 4.74
C THR A 988 -0.93 -2.74 6.08
N LEU A 989 -1.98 -2.30 6.78
CA LEU A 989 -2.38 -2.81 8.10
C LEU A 989 -2.58 -4.32 8.10
N GLY A 990 -3.31 -4.84 7.10
CA GLY A 990 -3.55 -6.27 6.94
C GLY A 990 -2.25 -7.05 6.74
N GLN A 991 -1.48 -6.70 5.71
CA GLN A 991 -0.23 -7.40 5.36
C GLN A 991 0.81 -7.37 6.49
N ARG A 992 0.93 -6.27 7.25
CA ARG A 992 1.79 -6.21 8.45
C ARG A 992 1.43 -7.32 9.44
N VAL A 993 0.18 -7.37 9.86
CA VAL A 993 -0.29 -8.32 10.88
C VAL A 993 -0.18 -9.76 10.40
N LEU A 994 -0.49 -10.02 9.13
CA LEU A 994 -0.33 -11.32 8.48
C LEU A 994 1.14 -11.79 8.50
N ALA A 995 2.09 -10.90 8.21
CA ALA A 995 3.52 -11.21 8.22
C ALA A 995 4.07 -11.37 9.64
N ASN A 996 3.74 -10.44 10.54
CA ASN A 996 4.15 -10.41 11.94
C ASN A 996 3.10 -9.62 12.73
N PRO A 997 2.40 -10.21 13.72
CA PRO A 997 2.81 -11.40 14.44
C PRO A 997 2.25 -12.74 13.91
N LEU A 998 1.28 -12.75 13.00
CA LEU A 998 0.48 -13.96 12.74
C LEU A 998 1.20 -15.04 11.92
N LYS A 999 2.26 -14.71 11.19
CA LYS A 999 3.07 -15.65 10.39
C LYS A 999 2.22 -16.48 9.42
N ILE A 1000 1.26 -15.84 8.76
CA ILE A 1000 0.33 -16.44 7.78
C ILE A 1000 0.13 -15.54 6.56
N ARG A 1001 1.12 -14.70 6.24
CA ARG A 1001 1.14 -13.97 4.96
C ARG A 1001 1.37 -14.96 3.83
N PHE A 1002 0.62 -14.80 2.75
CA PHE A 1002 0.82 -15.51 1.49
C PHE A 1002 1.06 -14.53 0.35
N HIS A 1003 1.26 -15.05 -0.85
CA HIS A 1003 1.29 -14.24 -2.07
C HIS A 1003 -0.15 -13.99 -2.55
N TYR A 1004 -0.52 -12.74 -2.82
CA TYR A 1004 -1.89 -12.38 -3.22
C TYR A 1004 -1.94 -11.69 -4.59
N GLY A 1005 -1.04 -12.06 -5.51
CA GLY A 1005 -0.89 -11.35 -6.79
C GLY A 1005 -0.30 -9.94 -6.64
N HIS A 1006 0.34 -9.69 -5.49
CA HIS A 1006 1.04 -8.44 -5.19
C HIS A 1006 2.40 -8.40 -5.91
N PRO A 1007 3.09 -7.25 -5.96
CA PRO A 1007 4.37 -7.09 -6.66
C PRO A 1007 5.54 -7.72 -5.88
N ASP A 1008 5.33 -8.94 -5.39
CA ASP A 1008 6.22 -9.70 -4.54
C ASP A 1008 7.45 -10.21 -5.32
N VAL A 1009 8.56 -10.34 -4.61
CA VAL A 1009 9.82 -10.89 -5.15
C VAL A 1009 10.05 -12.30 -4.60
N PHE A 1010 10.28 -13.26 -5.48
CA PHE A 1010 10.45 -14.67 -5.17
C PHE A 1010 11.93 -15.09 -5.28
N ASP A 1011 12.37 -16.00 -4.42
CA ASP A 1011 13.58 -16.80 -4.64
C ASP A 1011 13.35 -17.74 -5.84
N ARG A 1012 13.92 -17.37 -6.99
CA ARG A 1012 13.64 -18.04 -8.26
C ARG A 1012 14.06 -19.51 -8.22
N PHE A 1013 15.22 -19.82 -7.67
CA PHE A 1013 15.74 -21.20 -7.61
C PHE A 1013 14.86 -22.09 -6.72
N TRP A 1014 14.34 -21.52 -5.64
CA TRP A 1014 13.43 -22.23 -4.77
C TRP A 1014 12.14 -22.63 -5.50
N PHE A 1015 11.50 -21.68 -6.20
CA PHE A 1015 10.20 -21.90 -6.86
C PHE A 1015 10.28 -22.69 -8.18
N LEU A 1016 11.35 -22.53 -8.97
CA LEU A 1016 11.56 -23.28 -10.22
C LEU A 1016 11.45 -24.80 -10.05
N THR A 1017 11.98 -25.32 -8.94
CA THR A 1017 12.00 -26.76 -8.67
C THR A 1017 10.81 -27.27 -7.86
N ARG A 1018 9.86 -26.39 -7.51
CA ARG A 1018 8.81 -26.67 -6.48
C ARG A 1018 7.37 -26.41 -6.93
N GLY A 1019 7.14 -26.30 -8.23
CA GLY A 1019 5.80 -26.17 -8.81
C GLY A 1019 5.43 -24.78 -9.30
N GLY A 1020 6.43 -23.89 -9.49
CA GLY A 1020 6.22 -22.57 -10.07
C GLY A 1020 5.63 -21.55 -9.10
N ILE A 1021 5.23 -20.40 -9.66
CA ILE A 1021 4.79 -19.20 -8.93
C ILE A 1021 3.27 -19.00 -8.96
N SER A 1022 2.53 -19.88 -9.63
CA SER A 1022 1.07 -19.90 -9.64
C SER A 1022 0.55 -21.28 -10.04
N LYS A 1023 -0.73 -21.54 -9.79
CA LYS A 1023 -1.34 -22.87 -10.02
C LYS A 1023 -2.30 -22.85 -11.21
N ALA A 1024 -1.83 -23.35 -12.35
CA ALA A 1024 -2.65 -23.51 -13.56
C ALA A 1024 -3.70 -24.63 -13.40
N SER A 1025 -4.90 -24.40 -13.92
CA SER A 1025 -6.01 -25.35 -13.86
C SER A 1025 -7.14 -24.94 -14.80
N LYS A 1026 -7.87 -25.93 -15.34
CA LYS A 1026 -8.95 -25.76 -16.33
C LYS A 1026 -10.13 -24.92 -15.83
N LEU A 1027 -10.52 -25.10 -14.56
CA LEU A 1027 -11.76 -24.54 -13.97
C LEU A 1027 -11.65 -24.26 -12.47
N ILE A 1028 -10.76 -24.93 -11.74
CA ILE A 1028 -10.71 -24.93 -10.27
C ILE A 1028 -9.43 -24.20 -9.85
N ASN A 1029 -9.45 -23.32 -8.85
CA ASN A 1029 -8.36 -22.43 -8.39
C ASN A 1029 -8.35 -21.05 -9.06
N LEU A 1030 -9.48 -20.33 -9.00
CA LEU A 1030 -9.64 -18.94 -9.48
C LEU A 1030 -8.67 -17.93 -8.82
N SER A 1031 -8.21 -18.22 -7.60
CA SER A 1031 -7.13 -17.48 -6.93
C SER A 1031 -5.81 -18.25 -7.08
N GLU A 1032 -5.25 -18.28 -8.28
CA GLU A 1032 -4.07 -19.07 -8.64
C GLU A 1032 -2.79 -18.65 -7.89
N ASP A 1033 -2.65 -17.36 -7.60
CA ASP A 1033 -1.45 -16.74 -7.04
C ASP A 1033 -1.22 -17.19 -5.57
N ILE A 1034 -2.29 -17.32 -4.78
CA ILE A 1034 -2.22 -17.70 -3.35
C ILE A 1034 -1.65 -19.09 -3.13
N PHE A 1035 -1.77 -19.97 -4.12
CA PHE A 1035 -1.21 -21.31 -4.05
C PHE A 1035 0.31 -21.29 -3.99
N ALA A 1036 1.00 -20.30 -4.56
CA ALA A 1036 2.44 -20.15 -4.38
C ALA A 1036 2.79 -19.86 -2.91
N GLY A 1037 1.99 -19.04 -2.24
CA GLY A 1037 2.10 -18.80 -0.80
C GLY A 1037 1.86 -20.06 0.03
N PHE A 1038 0.79 -20.82 -0.25
CA PHE A 1038 0.53 -22.09 0.45
C PHE A 1038 1.68 -23.08 0.26
N ASN A 1039 2.20 -23.17 -0.96
CA ASN A 1039 3.26 -24.05 -1.37
C ASN A 1039 4.61 -23.66 -0.74
N CYS A 1040 4.85 -22.35 -0.56
CA CYS A 1040 5.94 -21.76 0.21
C CYS A 1040 5.90 -22.22 1.68
N THR A 1041 4.80 -21.90 2.36
CA THR A 1041 4.62 -22.23 3.78
C THR A 1041 4.67 -23.73 4.03
N LEU A 1042 4.00 -24.55 3.21
CA LEU A 1042 3.99 -26.02 3.36
C LEU A 1042 5.39 -26.66 3.27
N ARG A 1043 6.37 -25.98 2.71
CA ARG A 1043 7.77 -26.45 2.63
C ARG A 1043 8.71 -25.74 3.60
N GLY A 1044 8.16 -25.10 4.63
CA GLY A 1044 8.93 -24.40 5.66
C GLY A 1044 9.48 -23.06 5.18
N GLY A 1045 8.92 -22.51 4.10
CA GLY A 1045 9.27 -21.17 3.65
C GLY A 1045 8.56 -20.08 4.43
N ASN A 1046 9.17 -18.90 4.48
CA ASN A 1046 8.66 -17.71 5.14
C ASN A 1046 8.35 -16.61 4.11
N VAL A 1047 7.31 -15.83 4.40
CA VAL A 1047 6.79 -14.76 3.54
C VAL A 1047 6.77 -13.47 4.36
N THR A 1048 7.63 -12.52 3.99
CA THR A 1048 7.78 -11.23 4.70
C THR A 1048 7.01 -10.11 4.00
N HIS A 1049 6.96 -8.93 4.60
CA HIS A 1049 6.32 -7.73 4.03
C HIS A 1049 7.16 -6.50 4.33
N HIS A 1050 7.47 -5.70 3.30
CA HIS A 1050 8.35 -4.55 3.34
C HIS A 1050 7.65 -3.34 2.72
N GLU A 1051 7.48 -2.27 3.51
CA GLU A 1051 6.71 -1.07 3.13
C GLU A 1051 7.60 0.15 2.83
N TYR A 1052 8.92 0.01 2.89
CA TYR A 1052 9.84 1.08 2.48
C TYR A 1052 9.97 1.17 0.95
N ILE A 1053 9.38 0.24 0.21
CA ILE A 1053 9.29 0.24 -1.25
C ILE A 1053 7.84 -0.01 -1.66
N GLN A 1054 7.39 0.66 -2.70
CA GLN A 1054 6.02 0.50 -3.22
C GLN A 1054 5.97 0.46 -4.74
N VAL A 1055 4.90 -0.13 -5.26
CA VAL A 1055 4.59 -0.21 -6.70
C VAL A 1055 3.18 0.35 -6.90
N GLY A 1056 2.99 1.17 -7.92
CA GLY A 1056 1.68 1.73 -8.28
C GLY A 1056 0.76 0.64 -8.85
N LYS A 1057 -0.55 0.75 -8.62
CA LYS A 1057 -1.55 -0.17 -9.18
C LYS A 1057 -2.81 0.57 -9.62
N GLY A 1058 -3.23 0.29 -10.85
CA GLY A 1058 -4.51 0.75 -11.38
C GLY A 1058 -5.65 -0.14 -10.90
N ARG A 1059 -6.77 0.48 -10.53
CA ARG A 1059 -8.00 -0.24 -10.21
C ARG A 1059 -9.18 0.33 -10.97
N ASP A 1060 -10.04 -0.58 -11.37
CA ASP A 1060 -11.33 -0.28 -11.98
C ASP A 1060 -12.24 0.44 -10.98
N VAL A 1061 -12.85 1.53 -11.44
CA VAL A 1061 -13.59 2.47 -10.60
C VAL A 1061 -15.11 2.33 -10.72
N GLY A 1062 -15.59 1.43 -11.58
CA GLY A 1062 -17.03 1.18 -11.78
C GLY A 1062 -17.62 0.18 -10.77
N LEU A 1063 -18.82 0.46 -10.26
CA LEU A 1063 -19.49 -0.39 -9.26
C LEU A 1063 -19.67 -1.85 -9.70
N ASN A 1064 -20.02 -2.07 -10.98
CA ASN A 1064 -20.17 -3.41 -11.54
C ASN A 1064 -18.83 -4.17 -11.54
N GLN A 1065 -17.72 -3.50 -11.88
CA GLN A 1065 -16.39 -4.09 -11.89
C GLN A 1065 -15.93 -4.43 -10.46
N VAL A 1066 -16.19 -3.53 -9.50
CA VAL A 1066 -15.94 -3.74 -8.08
C VAL A 1066 -16.70 -4.97 -7.56
N SER A 1067 -17.99 -5.09 -7.86
CA SER A 1067 -18.81 -6.22 -7.44
C SER A 1067 -18.32 -7.55 -8.03
N MET A 1068 -17.95 -7.56 -9.33
CA MET A 1068 -17.36 -8.73 -9.96
C MET A 1068 -16.01 -9.12 -9.34
N PHE A 1069 -15.20 -8.13 -8.94
CA PHE A 1069 -13.94 -8.38 -8.24
C PHE A 1069 -14.17 -9.04 -6.87
N GLU A 1070 -15.07 -8.50 -6.04
CA GLU A 1070 -15.40 -9.07 -4.73
C GLU A 1070 -15.99 -10.49 -4.87
N ALA A 1071 -16.84 -10.71 -5.87
CA ALA A 1071 -17.37 -12.03 -6.20
C ALA A 1071 -16.27 -13.01 -6.61
N LYS A 1072 -15.27 -12.57 -7.38
CA LYS A 1072 -14.10 -13.36 -7.76
C LYS A 1072 -13.28 -13.75 -6.53
N VAL A 1073 -13.03 -12.81 -5.61
CA VAL A 1073 -12.29 -13.07 -4.36
C VAL A 1073 -13.04 -14.06 -3.47
N ALA A 1074 -14.34 -13.86 -3.26
CA ALA A 1074 -15.17 -14.76 -2.45
C ALA A 1074 -15.22 -16.17 -3.05
N SER A 1075 -15.44 -16.29 -4.36
CA SER A 1075 -15.48 -17.58 -5.06
C SER A 1075 -14.14 -18.30 -5.01
N GLY A 1076 -13.03 -17.58 -5.24
CA GLY A 1076 -11.69 -18.13 -5.12
C GLY A 1076 -11.37 -18.64 -3.72
N ASN A 1077 -11.79 -17.92 -2.67
CA ASN A 1077 -11.66 -18.39 -1.29
C ASN A 1077 -12.50 -19.65 -1.00
N GLY A 1078 -13.70 -19.76 -1.60
CA GLY A 1078 -14.53 -20.96 -1.57
C GLY A 1078 -13.88 -22.17 -2.25
N GLU A 1079 -13.24 -21.97 -3.40
CA GLU A 1079 -12.51 -23.04 -4.11
C GLU A 1079 -11.25 -23.50 -3.38
N GLN A 1080 -10.53 -22.58 -2.72
CA GLN A 1080 -9.34 -22.93 -1.93
C GLN A 1080 -9.64 -23.99 -0.86
N VAL A 1081 -10.85 -23.99 -0.31
CA VAL A 1081 -11.36 -24.98 0.66
C VAL A 1081 -11.24 -26.42 0.13
N LEU A 1082 -11.42 -26.59 -1.18
CA LEU A 1082 -11.39 -27.88 -1.85
C LEU A 1082 -9.96 -28.38 -2.09
N SER A 1083 -8.97 -27.50 -1.92
CA SER A 1083 -7.59 -27.80 -2.28
C SER A 1083 -6.88 -28.70 -1.27
N ARG A 1084 -6.00 -29.55 -1.78
CA ARG A 1084 -5.10 -30.38 -0.96
C ARG A 1084 -4.14 -29.52 -0.12
N ASP A 1085 -3.84 -28.32 -0.58
CA ASP A 1085 -2.89 -27.41 0.05
C ASP A 1085 -3.47 -26.85 1.35
N VAL A 1086 -4.71 -26.35 1.31
CA VAL A 1086 -5.48 -25.93 2.49
C VAL A 1086 -5.71 -27.09 3.45
N TYR A 1087 -6.05 -28.29 2.94
CA TYR A 1087 -6.16 -29.49 3.77
C TYR A 1087 -4.88 -29.78 4.55
N ARG A 1088 -3.70 -29.66 3.93
CA ARG A 1088 -2.40 -29.91 4.58
C ARG A 1088 -2.07 -28.82 5.59
N LEU A 1089 -2.31 -27.55 5.27
CA LEU A 1089 -2.09 -26.42 6.18
C LEU A 1089 -2.95 -26.56 7.44
N GLY A 1090 -4.25 -26.83 7.28
CA GLY A 1090 -5.19 -26.97 8.39
C GLY A 1090 -4.88 -28.11 9.37
N HIS A 1091 -4.08 -29.12 8.97
CA HIS A 1091 -3.64 -30.20 9.86
C HIS A 1091 -2.28 -29.93 10.55
N ARG A 1092 -1.54 -28.92 10.10
CA ARG A 1092 -0.13 -28.70 10.47
C ARG A 1092 0.12 -27.37 11.16
N LEU A 1093 -0.72 -26.37 10.91
CA LEU A 1093 -0.71 -25.13 11.67
C LEU A 1093 -1.17 -25.38 13.11
N ASP A 1094 -0.58 -24.65 14.06
CA ASP A 1094 -1.08 -24.64 15.43
C ASP A 1094 -2.42 -23.90 15.54
N PHE A 1095 -3.10 -24.03 16.68
CA PHE A 1095 -4.47 -23.52 16.87
C PHE A 1095 -4.63 -22.04 16.52
N PHE A 1096 -3.72 -21.18 16.99
CA PHE A 1096 -3.84 -19.74 16.79
C PHE A 1096 -3.46 -19.32 15.37
N ARG A 1097 -2.44 -19.94 14.76
CA ARG A 1097 -2.16 -19.71 13.33
C ARG A 1097 -3.25 -20.25 12.42
N MET A 1098 -3.93 -21.33 12.81
CA MET A 1098 -5.10 -21.85 12.10
C MET A 1098 -6.29 -20.89 12.20
N LEU A 1099 -6.52 -20.26 13.37
CA LEU A 1099 -7.52 -19.20 13.51
C LEU A 1099 -7.19 -18.00 12.61
N SER A 1100 -5.93 -17.56 12.61
CA SER A 1100 -5.44 -16.53 11.69
C SER A 1100 -5.70 -16.93 10.25
N PHE A 1101 -5.29 -18.12 9.84
CA PHE A 1101 -5.48 -18.61 8.48
C PHE A 1101 -6.96 -18.63 8.08
N PHE A 1102 -7.85 -19.09 8.97
CA PHE A 1102 -9.29 -19.10 8.73
C PHE A 1102 -9.82 -17.67 8.49
N TYR A 1103 -9.66 -16.75 9.44
CA TYR A 1103 -10.26 -15.39 9.38
C TYR A 1103 -9.64 -14.46 8.31
N THR A 1104 -8.59 -14.91 7.62
CA THR A 1104 -7.85 -14.11 6.62
C THR A 1104 -7.95 -14.64 5.21
N THR A 1105 -8.33 -15.91 5.04
CA THR A 1105 -8.45 -16.55 3.72
C THR A 1105 -9.86 -17.10 3.56
N VAL A 1106 -10.03 -18.40 3.80
CA VAL A 1106 -11.26 -19.18 3.62
C VAL A 1106 -12.46 -18.62 4.38
N GLY A 1107 -12.24 -18.07 5.58
CA GLY A 1107 -13.29 -17.56 6.45
C GLY A 1107 -14.05 -16.38 5.85
N PHE A 1108 -13.46 -15.61 4.92
CA PHE A 1108 -14.16 -14.53 4.23
C PHE A 1108 -15.42 -15.04 3.51
N PHE A 1109 -15.31 -16.16 2.79
CA PHE A 1109 -16.45 -16.78 2.11
C PHE A 1109 -17.57 -17.17 3.10
N PHE A 1110 -17.22 -17.82 4.20
CA PHE A 1110 -18.17 -18.25 5.23
C PHE A 1110 -18.80 -17.06 5.95
N ASN A 1111 -18.01 -16.05 6.33
CA ASN A 1111 -18.50 -14.88 7.05
C ASN A 1111 -19.44 -14.05 6.17
N THR A 1112 -19.14 -13.88 4.88
CA THR A 1112 -20.03 -13.20 3.94
C THR A 1112 -21.35 -13.95 3.77
N MET A 1113 -21.32 -15.28 3.66
CA MET A 1113 -22.53 -16.12 3.65
C MET A 1113 -23.34 -15.97 4.95
N MET A 1114 -22.68 -16.02 6.11
CA MET A 1114 -23.31 -15.88 7.42
C MET A 1114 -23.99 -14.52 7.59
N ILE A 1115 -23.41 -13.45 7.04
CA ILE A 1115 -24.01 -12.11 7.06
C ILE A 1115 -25.27 -12.06 6.21
N SER A 1116 -25.21 -12.58 4.99
CA SER A 1116 -26.39 -12.66 4.13
C SER A 1116 -27.52 -13.46 4.82
N LEU A 1117 -27.18 -14.63 5.39
CA LEU A 1117 -28.13 -15.44 6.16
C LEU A 1117 -28.67 -14.72 7.40
N ALA A 1118 -27.84 -13.94 8.10
CA ALA A 1118 -28.28 -13.17 9.27
C ALA A 1118 -29.28 -12.08 8.88
N VAL A 1119 -29.07 -11.37 7.77
CA VAL A 1119 -30.01 -10.36 7.25
C VAL A 1119 -31.33 -11.02 6.85
N TYR A 1120 -31.29 -12.13 6.10
CA TYR A 1120 -32.50 -12.87 5.75
C TYR A 1120 -33.23 -13.38 7.00
N ALA A 1121 -32.51 -14.03 7.91
CA ALA A 1121 -33.08 -14.52 9.17
C ALA A 1121 -33.72 -13.38 9.96
N PHE A 1122 -33.09 -12.21 10.02
CA PHE A 1122 -33.62 -11.03 10.70
C PHE A 1122 -34.91 -10.53 10.04
N LEU A 1123 -34.91 -10.33 8.72
CA LEU A 1123 -36.07 -9.83 7.98
C LEU A 1123 -37.27 -10.79 8.10
N TRP A 1124 -37.04 -12.09 7.93
CA TRP A 1124 -38.09 -13.10 8.06
C TRP A 1124 -38.59 -13.26 9.50
N SER A 1125 -37.69 -13.17 10.49
CA SER A 1125 -38.07 -13.23 11.91
C SER A 1125 -38.91 -12.00 12.29
N ARG A 1126 -38.52 -10.80 11.84
CA ARG A 1126 -39.28 -9.56 12.04
C ARG A 1126 -40.65 -9.61 11.37
N LEU A 1127 -40.70 -10.04 10.12
CA LEU A 1127 -41.96 -10.19 9.39
C LEU A 1127 -42.90 -11.16 10.12
N TYR A 1128 -42.40 -12.31 10.58
CA TYR A 1128 -43.19 -13.26 11.34
C TYR A 1128 -43.71 -12.66 12.65
N LEU A 1129 -42.84 -12.00 13.43
CA LEU A 1129 -43.21 -11.40 14.71
C LEU A 1129 -44.28 -10.32 14.54
N ALA A 1130 -44.15 -9.46 13.53
CA ALA A 1130 -45.12 -8.43 13.20
C ALA A 1130 -46.47 -9.02 12.76
N LEU A 1131 -46.47 -10.01 11.85
CA LEU A 1131 -47.70 -10.67 11.38
C LEU A 1131 -48.38 -11.49 12.46
N SER A 1132 -47.63 -12.08 13.39
CA SER A 1132 -48.16 -12.96 14.43
C SER A 1132 -48.88 -12.24 15.57
N GLY A 1133 -48.77 -10.90 15.67
CA GLY A 1133 -49.29 -10.11 16.79
C GLY A 1133 -48.49 -10.25 18.10
N VAL A 1134 -47.44 -11.09 18.11
CA VAL A 1134 -46.57 -11.31 19.28
C VAL A 1134 -45.83 -10.04 19.69
N GLU A 1135 -45.47 -9.19 18.73
CA GLU A 1135 -44.76 -7.92 18.99
C GLU A 1135 -45.61 -6.95 19.84
N ASN A 1136 -46.92 -6.87 19.60
CA ASN A 1136 -47.84 -6.01 20.35
C ASN A 1136 -48.00 -6.46 21.81
N VAL A 1137 -48.08 -7.77 22.04
CA VAL A 1137 -48.19 -8.37 23.39
C VAL A 1137 -46.89 -8.20 24.20
N VAL A 1138 -45.74 -8.18 23.52
CA VAL A 1138 -44.44 -7.87 24.14
C VAL A 1138 -44.28 -6.36 24.39
N ALA A 1139 -44.96 -5.50 23.62
CA ALA A 1139 -44.91 -4.05 23.76
C ALA A 1139 -45.76 -3.47 24.90
N ASP A 1140 -46.89 -4.11 25.23
CA ASP A 1140 -47.83 -3.62 26.26
C ASP A 1140 -47.33 -3.79 27.71
N ASN A 1141 -46.30 -4.62 27.93
CA ASN A 1141 -45.67 -4.81 29.24
C ASN A 1141 -44.36 -3.99 29.32
N ALA A 1142 -44.45 -2.76 29.85
CA ALA A 1142 -43.45 -1.68 29.79
C ALA A 1142 -41.96 -2.03 30.06
N ASN A 1143 -41.07 -1.22 29.44
CA ASN A 1143 -39.59 -1.11 29.49
C ASN A 1143 -38.74 -2.03 28.60
N THR A 1144 -39.26 -3.16 28.12
CA THR A 1144 -38.49 -4.17 27.36
C THR A 1144 -38.44 -3.92 25.85
N THR A 1145 -39.41 -3.21 25.28
CA THR A 1145 -39.42 -2.83 23.86
C THR A 1145 -38.33 -1.86 23.48
N ASN A 1146 -38.00 -0.89 24.34
CA ASN A 1146 -36.84 -0.03 24.09
C ASN A 1146 -35.55 -0.84 24.12
N ALA A 1147 -35.38 -1.80 25.03
CA ALA A 1147 -34.18 -2.65 25.03
C ALA A 1147 -34.13 -3.60 23.83
N LEU A 1148 -35.23 -4.28 23.49
CA LEU A 1148 -35.29 -5.22 22.35
C LEU A 1148 -35.19 -4.49 21.00
N ALA A 1149 -35.90 -3.37 20.82
CA ALA A 1149 -35.78 -2.53 19.64
C ALA A 1149 -34.41 -1.84 19.57
N THR A 1150 -33.82 -1.40 20.69
CA THR A 1150 -32.45 -0.86 20.71
C THR A 1150 -31.41 -1.94 20.47
N ILE A 1151 -31.60 -3.19 20.93
CA ILE A 1151 -30.69 -4.32 20.64
C ILE A 1151 -30.79 -4.75 19.17
N LEU A 1152 -32.01 -4.81 18.62
CA LEU A 1152 -32.24 -5.13 17.20
C LEU A 1152 -31.81 -3.98 16.27
N ASN A 1153 -31.94 -2.72 16.71
CA ASN A 1153 -31.43 -1.53 15.98
C ASN A 1153 -29.91 -1.35 16.19
N GLN A 1154 -29.33 -1.72 17.33
CA GLN A 1154 -27.88 -1.77 17.56
C GLN A 1154 -27.20 -2.82 16.68
N GLN A 1155 -27.90 -3.90 16.34
CA GLN A 1155 -27.42 -4.89 15.36
C GLN A 1155 -27.32 -4.31 13.94
N PHE A 1156 -28.14 -3.30 13.60
CA PHE A 1156 -27.98 -2.47 12.40
C PHE A 1156 -26.76 -1.54 12.49
N LEU A 1157 -26.50 -0.92 13.64
CA LEU A 1157 -25.29 -0.11 13.85
C LEU A 1157 -24.00 -0.93 13.72
N ALA A 1158 -23.96 -2.18 14.19
CA ALA A 1158 -22.83 -3.08 14.00
C ALA A 1158 -22.61 -3.48 12.52
N HIS A 1159 -23.67 -3.43 11.70
CA HIS A 1159 -23.62 -3.61 10.25
C HIS A 1159 -23.13 -2.33 9.54
N ASP A 1160 -23.56 -1.13 9.98
CA ASP A 1160 -23.06 0.15 9.46
C ASP A 1160 -21.60 0.44 9.83
N PHE A 1161 -21.12 -0.06 10.98
CA PHE A 1161 -19.70 0.00 11.32
C PHE A 1161 -18.81 -0.70 10.29
N ARG A 1162 -19.32 -1.67 9.51
CA ARG A 1162 -18.58 -2.33 8.42
C ARG A 1162 -18.61 -1.55 7.10
N LYS A 1163 -19.54 -0.60 6.92
CA LYS A 1163 -19.49 0.38 5.81
C LYS A 1163 -18.55 1.55 6.12
N HIS A 1164 -18.22 1.76 7.40
CA HIS A 1164 -17.38 2.86 7.88
C HIS A 1164 -16.03 2.43 8.50
N SER A 1165 -15.64 1.15 8.39
CA SER A 1165 -14.31 0.62 8.76
C SER A 1165 -13.71 -0.16 7.60
#